data_AF-A0A653HJE0-F1
#
_entry.id   AF-A0A653HJE0-F1
#
_cell.length_a   1.000
_cell.length_b   1.000
_cell.length_c   1.000
_cell.angle_alpha   90.00
_cell.angle_beta   90.00
_cell.angle_gamma   90.00
#
_symmetry.space_group_name_H-M   'P 1'
#
loop_
_entity.id
_entity.type
_entity.pdbx_description
1 polymer ?
#
loop_
_entity_poly.entity_id
_entity_poly.type
_entity_poly.pdbx_seq_one_letter_code
_entity_poly.pdbx_strand_id
1 'polypeptide(L)'
;MENILKLLQEHDQQILYNYFKQNNIDNSKHINYNELNSFLQKLKREKKKERNKNNNNNQSNNHWMNEKYNIYPPNNININRSLHECTNPPNGSIFEKLYENENVINELKNIGIESIRRSEVAVLFLAGGLGERLGLNKPKSLMEVTPLLKKTFIQYYFEQIKFLQYYSAIAHMIKYDYKASNNEMCINNTYDTKRTLVANTVINKQYDIYPNRCDQKCENCKMNNSSLNANTKITNLTNIEMLKQIKDIPSIYIYIMTSNYTDNQIMNYLKSNNFFGLKKENIKLFKQCNTYTTDYNFNILLKNENTLLTTPAGNGSIFKAIDEYNIINDMIEKNIKYIQIISIDNILNKIADPTLVGFLKFYNCDIVNKVIKKKKNQSMGIFCMKEKKNETFHKNNVGRDADRTQNDNNSNNNDNSNNNDNSNNNDNSNNNDNSNNNNSNNNDNSNNNDNSNNNDNSNNNDNSNTRINENISMTNYSVTKNNSNKNFDLIYKNPFAVCEYTEIDKQILNNFDLFNYANICHHMFSFNFLQYIIKNKIYNKIKIHRIPKKKQYYNIIQYDKKINTLVTSDIYCYEYFIFDIFKYAKKVLSYEVSSEQEFHPIKHNFAEHVCNSYICNAEHTHTKVNTLLNVQKNISNLHKSWLIKKNFYITNNTDDMLDFCEISPLVSYDGTFFFILPEQKNIKLPYTLNITDY
;
A
#
# COMPACT_ATOMS: atom_id res chain seq x y z
N MET A 1 -27.60 -11.93 -31.33
CA MET A 1 -28.48 -10.88 -30.73
C MET A 1 -29.59 -11.43 -29.86
N GLU A 2 -30.27 -12.50 -30.25
CA GLU A 2 -31.37 -13.09 -29.47
C GLU A 2 -31.02 -13.35 -28.00
N ASN A 3 -29.82 -13.88 -27.72
CA ASN A 3 -29.33 -14.08 -26.35
C ASN A 3 -29.25 -12.77 -25.55
N ILE A 4 -28.83 -11.66 -26.19
CA ILE A 4 -28.77 -10.34 -25.54
C ILE A 4 -30.18 -9.84 -25.25
N LEU A 5 -31.10 -9.94 -26.21
CA LEU A 5 -32.50 -9.56 -26.01
C LEU A 5 -33.15 -10.35 -24.86
N LYS A 6 -32.94 -11.67 -24.84
CA LYS A 6 -33.41 -12.53 -23.74
C LYS A 6 -32.85 -12.08 -22.39
N LEU A 7 -31.53 -11.80 -22.34
CA LEU A 7 -30.88 -11.31 -21.13
C LEU A 7 -31.44 -9.97 -20.65
N LEU A 8 -31.71 -9.03 -21.56
CA LEU A 8 -32.33 -7.74 -21.21
C LEU A 8 -33.74 -7.94 -20.61
N GLN A 9 -34.52 -8.86 -21.19
CA GLN A 9 -35.85 -9.19 -20.70
C GLN A 9 -35.80 -9.83 -19.30
N GLU A 10 -34.88 -10.78 -19.06
CA GLU A 10 -34.69 -11.45 -17.76
C GLU A 10 -34.25 -10.51 -16.61
N HIS A 11 -33.71 -9.34 -16.94
CA HIS A 11 -33.16 -8.36 -15.99
C HIS A 11 -33.91 -7.03 -15.95
N ASP A 12 -35.18 -7.04 -16.37
CA ASP A 12 -36.09 -5.88 -16.34
C ASP A 12 -35.52 -4.66 -17.08
N GLN A 13 -34.94 -4.85 -18.27
CA GLN A 13 -34.42 -3.78 -19.16
C GLN A 13 -35.36 -3.55 -20.35
N GLN A 14 -36.67 -3.42 -20.10
CA GLN A 14 -37.70 -3.42 -21.13
C GLN A 14 -37.57 -2.29 -22.15
N ILE A 15 -37.16 -1.10 -21.71
CA ILE A 15 -36.97 0.07 -22.59
C ILE A 15 -35.91 -0.23 -23.65
N LEU A 16 -34.74 -0.72 -23.22
CA LEU A 16 -33.65 -1.06 -24.12
C LEU A 16 -33.97 -2.28 -24.99
N TYR A 17 -34.66 -3.28 -24.44
CA TYR A 17 -35.15 -4.44 -25.19
C TYR A 17 -36.07 -4.02 -26.34
N ASN A 18 -37.09 -3.21 -26.05
CA ASN A 18 -38.05 -2.73 -27.05
C ASN A 18 -37.34 -1.94 -28.15
N TYR A 19 -36.44 -1.04 -27.76
CA TYR A 19 -35.67 -0.22 -28.69
C TYR A 19 -34.82 -1.06 -29.65
N PHE A 20 -34.07 -2.05 -29.15
CA PHE A 20 -33.28 -2.94 -30.01
C PHE A 20 -34.14 -3.82 -30.91
N LYS A 21 -35.26 -4.34 -30.40
CA LYS A 21 -36.17 -5.21 -31.15
C LYS A 21 -36.91 -4.46 -32.27
N GLN A 22 -37.45 -3.27 -31.98
CA GLN A 22 -38.22 -2.48 -32.95
C GLN A 22 -37.37 -1.95 -34.10
N ASN A 23 -36.09 -1.65 -33.84
CA ASN A 23 -35.19 -1.05 -34.82
C ASN A 23 -34.26 -2.06 -35.52
N ASN A 24 -34.42 -3.36 -35.25
CA ASN A 24 -33.54 -4.42 -35.78
C ASN A 24 -32.04 -4.11 -35.56
N ILE A 25 -31.68 -3.49 -34.44
CA ILE A 25 -30.31 -3.09 -34.16
C ILE A 25 -29.48 -4.33 -33.83
N ASP A 26 -28.58 -4.73 -34.73
CA ASP A 26 -27.58 -5.75 -34.43
C ASP A 26 -26.36 -5.14 -33.77
N ASN A 27 -26.29 -5.31 -32.45
CA ASN A 27 -25.20 -4.84 -31.62
C ASN A 27 -24.29 -5.96 -31.09
N SER A 28 -24.38 -7.15 -31.68
CA SER A 28 -23.71 -8.35 -31.18
C SER A 28 -22.19 -8.23 -31.16
N LYS A 29 -21.63 -7.40 -32.04
CA LYS A 29 -20.18 -7.13 -32.12
C LYS A 29 -19.67 -6.16 -31.06
N HIS A 30 -20.52 -5.34 -30.45
CA HIS A 30 -20.10 -4.34 -29.46
C HIS A 30 -20.52 -4.66 -28.03
N ILE A 31 -21.37 -5.67 -27.83
CA ILE A 31 -21.82 -6.12 -26.51
C ILE A 31 -21.19 -7.47 -26.19
N ASN A 32 -20.33 -7.50 -25.17
CA ASN A 32 -19.88 -8.74 -24.57
C ASN A 32 -20.98 -9.31 -23.65
N TYR A 33 -21.58 -10.43 -24.07
CA TYR A 33 -22.68 -11.08 -23.33
C TYR A 33 -22.33 -11.40 -21.87
N ASN A 34 -21.14 -11.94 -21.62
CA ASN A 34 -20.71 -12.35 -20.28
C ASN A 34 -20.53 -11.14 -19.35
N GLU A 35 -19.98 -10.04 -19.88
CA GLU A 35 -19.82 -8.81 -19.12
C GLU A 35 -21.17 -8.15 -18.82
N LEU A 36 -22.06 -8.09 -19.80
CA LEU A 36 -23.41 -7.57 -19.62
C LEU A 36 -24.20 -8.39 -18.59
N ASN A 37 -24.15 -9.72 -18.68
CA ASN A 37 -24.82 -10.61 -17.74
C ASN A 37 -24.27 -10.41 -16.31
N SER A 38 -22.93 -10.42 -16.16
CA SER A 38 -22.27 -10.17 -14.87
C SER A 38 -22.68 -8.82 -14.27
N PHE A 39 -22.72 -7.76 -15.08
CA PHE A 39 -23.17 -6.44 -14.66
C PHE A 39 -24.64 -6.44 -14.23
N LEU A 40 -25.55 -6.99 -15.05
CA LEU A 40 -26.98 -7.03 -14.77
C LEU A 40 -27.32 -7.84 -13.52
N GLN A 41 -26.57 -8.92 -13.24
CA GLN A 41 -26.67 -9.67 -11.98
C GLN A 41 -26.27 -8.82 -10.76
N LYS A 42 -25.21 -8.00 -10.87
CA LYS A 42 -24.82 -7.05 -9.81
C LYS A 42 -25.86 -5.94 -9.66
N LEU A 43 -26.36 -5.40 -10.77
CA LEU A 43 -27.39 -4.37 -10.82
C LEU A 43 -28.68 -4.81 -10.13
N LYS A 44 -29.12 -6.06 -10.35
CA LYS A 44 -30.28 -6.66 -9.69
C LYS A 44 -30.15 -6.67 -8.17
N ARG A 45 -28.94 -6.93 -7.65
CA ARG A 45 -28.66 -6.88 -6.20
C ARG A 45 -28.74 -5.45 -5.67
N GLU A 46 -28.26 -4.47 -6.42
CA GLU A 46 -28.35 -3.05 -6.05
C GLU A 46 -29.81 -2.54 -6.08
N LYS A 47 -30.60 -2.89 -7.10
CA LYS A 47 -32.05 -2.61 -7.17
C LYS A 47 -32.77 -3.12 -5.91
N LYS A 48 -32.47 -4.36 -5.48
CA LYS A 48 -33.07 -4.96 -4.28
C LYS A 48 -32.74 -4.20 -3.00
N LYS A 49 -31.48 -3.75 -2.85
CA LYS A 49 -31.07 -2.94 -1.69
C LYS A 49 -31.81 -1.60 -1.63
N GLU A 50 -32.04 -0.96 -2.77
CA GLU A 50 -32.74 0.32 -2.82
C GLU A 50 -34.23 0.22 -2.49
N ARG A 51 -34.91 -0.81 -3.03
CA ARG A 51 -36.30 -1.10 -2.66
C ARG A 51 -36.45 -1.32 -1.16
N ASN A 52 -35.52 -2.09 -0.57
CA ASN A 52 -35.52 -2.33 0.87
C ASN A 52 -35.33 -1.02 1.66
N LYS A 53 -34.42 -0.13 1.23
CA LYS A 53 -34.25 1.20 1.86
C LYS A 53 -35.55 2.00 1.84
N ASN A 54 -36.21 2.10 0.69
CA ASN A 54 -37.45 2.87 0.56
C ASN A 54 -38.59 2.29 1.40
N ASN A 55 -38.64 0.98 1.59
CA ASN A 55 -39.65 0.34 2.45
C ASN A 55 -39.43 0.59 3.95
N ASN A 56 -38.19 0.87 4.40
CA ASN A 56 -37.89 1.18 5.81
C ASN A 56 -37.85 2.69 6.10
N ASN A 57 -38.12 3.56 5.12
CA ASN A 57 -37.98 5.02 5.24
C ASN A 57 -39.05 5.74 6.10
N ASN A 58 -39.74 5.03 7.02
CA ASN A 58 -40.34 5.70 8.18
C ASN A 58 -39.31 6.02 9.29
N GLN A 59 -38.02 5.73 9.09
CA GLN A 59 -36.93 6.26 9.91
C GLN A 59 -35.77 6.80 9.04
N SER A 60 -35.23 7.94 9.46
CA SER A 60 -34.36 8.84 8.69
C SER A 60 -33.01 8.26 8.22
N ASN A 61 -32.62 8.73 7.02
CA ASN A 61 -31.33 8.76 6.32
C ASN A 61 -30.07 8.08 6.92
N ASN A 62 -29.43 7.27 6.05
CA ASN A 62 -28.09 6.66 6.16
C ASN A 62 -27.86 5.52 7.18
N HIS A 63 -28.91 4.93 7.75
CA HIS A 63 -28.78 3.92 8.83
C HIS A 63 -28.36 2.49 8.40
N TRP A 64 -28.41 2.14 7.11
CA TRP A 64 -28.33 0.72 6.68
C TRP A 64 -26.96 0.04 6.79
N MET A 65 -25.85 0.79 6.80
CA MET A 65 -24.55 0.15 7.10
C MET A 65 -24.51 -0.33 8.56
N ASN A 66 -25.15 0.40 9.48
CA ASN A 66 -25.21 0.07 10.90
C ASN A 66 -26.19 -1.04 11.23
N GLU A 67 -27.22 -1.30 10.42
CA GLU A 67 -28.14 -2.41 10.71
C GLU A 67 -27.48 -3.79 10.51
N LYS A 68 -26.41 -3.89 9.69
CA LYS A 68 -25.79 -5.19 9.35
C LYS A 68 -24.43 -5.43 9.98
N TYR A 69 -23.67 -4.38 10.28
CA TYR A 69 -22.30 -4.50 10.78
C TYR A 69 -22.10 -3.69 12.07
N ASN A 70 -21.26 -4.21 12.96
CA ASN A 70 -20.61 -3.44 14.01
C ASN A 70 -19.31 -2.86 13.44
N ILE A 71 -19.05 -1.59 13.73
CA ILE A 71 -17.85 -0.88 13.31
C ILE A 71 -16.97 -0.61 14.53
N TYR A 72 -15.71 -1.02 14.46
CA TYR A 72 -14.71 -0.80 15.52
C TYR A 72 -13.48 -0.08 14.98
N PRO A 73 -12.79 0.72 15.80
CA PRO A 73 -11.52 1.29 15.42
C PRO A 73 -10.44 0.20 15.26
N PRO A 74 -9.45 0.39 14.39
CA PRO A 74 -8.27 -0.47 14.33
C PRO A 74 -7.46 -0.44 15.63
N ASN A 75 -6.70 -1.51 15.89
CA ASN A 75 -5.72 -1.51 16.98
C ASN A 75 -4.48 -0.70 16.59
N ASN A 76 -4.02 0.17 17.47
CA ASN A 76 -2.82 0.96 17.24
C ASN A 76 -1.62 0.32 17.95
N ILE A 77 -0.47 0.28 17.28
CA ILE A 77 0.79 -0.28 17.77
C ILE A 77 1.84 0.81 17.68
N ASN A 78 2.55 1.04 18.78
CA ASN A 78 3.69 1.92 18.83
C ASN A 78 4.94 1.11 19.20
N ILE A 79 5.99 1.23 18.40
CA ILE A 79 7.29 0.56 18.61
C ILE A 79 8.35 1.63 18.78
N ASN A 80 9.05 1.60 19.91
CA ASN A 80 9.96 2.69 20.30
C ASN A 80 11.45 2.37 20.12
N ARG A 81 11.86 1.09 20.19
CA ARG A 81 13.30 0.71 20.15
C ARG A 81 13.61 -0.25 19.01
N SER A 82 12.78 -1.26 18.78
CA SER A 82 13.08 -2.35 17.83
C SER A 82 11.84 -2.96 17.20
N LEU A 83 11.92 -3.33 15.91
CA LEU A 83 10.87 -4.09 15.20
C LEU A 83 10.48 -5.39 15.93
N HIS A 84 11.40 -5.96 16.69
CA HIS A 84 11.20 -7.20 17.42
C HIS A 84 10.35 -7.05 18.69
N GLU A 85 9.97 -5.83 19.09
CA GLU A 85 9.03 -5.58 20.19
C GLU A 85 7.64 -6.18 19.91
N CYS A 86 7.25 -6.27 18.63
CA CYS A 86 5.97 -6.83 18.24
C CYS A 86 6.11 -7.70 17.00
N THR A 87 6.61 -8.93 17.13
CA THR A 87 6.84 -9.82 15.97
C THR A 87 5.56 -10.36 15.33
N ASN A 88 4.47 -10.47 16.09
CA ASN A 88 3.18 -10.96 15.59
C ASN A 88 2.03 -10.00 15.90
N PRO A 89 1.95 -8.85 15.20
CA PRO A 89 0.87 -7.89 15.41
C PRO A 89 -0.50 -8.48 15.06
N PRO A 90 -1.56 -8.12 15.80
CA PRO A 90 -2.92 -8.47 15.41
C PRO A 90 -3.25 -8.02 13.98
N ASN A 91 -4.02 -8.84 13.27
CA ASN A 91 -4.49 -8.46 11.93
C ASN A 91 -5.39 -7.21 12.00
N GLY A 92 -5.19 -6.29 11.07
CA GLY A 92 -5.89 -5.01 11.00
C GLY A 92 -5.25 -3.90 11.82
N SER A 93 -4.11 -4.14 12.49
CA SER A 93 -3.43 -3.11 13.29
C SER A 93 -2.75 -2.03 12.44
N ILE A 94 -2.63 -0.84 13.03
CA ILE A 94 -1.95 0.34 12.51
C ILE A 94 -0.68 0.61 13.34
N PHE A 95 0.47 0.70 12.68
CA PHE A 95 1.72 1.10 13.31
C PHE A 95 1.85 2.62 13.28
N GLU A 96 1.84 3.23 14.45
CA GLU A 96 1.90 4.68 14.63
C GLU A 96 3.33 5.17 14.68
N LYS A 97 3.59 6.33 14.07
CA LYS A 97 4.84 7.10 14.20
C LYS A 97 6.13 6.34 13.95
N LEU A 98 6.07 5.19 13.28
CA LEU A 98 7.25 4.37 13.00
C LEU A 98 8.27 5.13 12.14
N TYR A 99 7.82 6.09 11.32
CA TYR A 99 8.65 7.01 10.55
C TYR A 99 9.52 7.96 11.39
N GLU A 100 9.23 8.11 12.69
CA GLU A 100 10.03 8.91 13.64
C GLU A 100 11.23 8.11 14.19
N ASN A 101 11.24 6.78 14.02
CA ASN A 101 12.30 5.91 14.50
C ASN A 101 13.26 5.51 13.37
N GLU A 102 14.36 6.25 13.22
CA GLU A 102 15.33 6.04 12.14
C GLU A 102 15.94 4.62 12.15
N ASN A 103 16.19 4.03 13.32
CA ASN A 103 16.79 2.70 13.41
C ASN A 103 15.86 1.63 12.80
N VAL A 104 14.58 1.66 13.20
CA VAL A 104 13.57 0.74 12.69
C VAL A 104 13.34 0.95 11.19
N ILE A 105 13.24 2.20 10.75
CA ILE A 105 13.08 2.52 9.32
C ILE A 105 14.27 2.03 8.51
N ASN A 106 15.50 2.21 9.00
CA ASN A 106 16.70 1.73 8.34
C ASN A 106 16.75 0.19 8.26
N GLU A 107 16.31 -0.51 9.32
CA GLU A 107 16.21 -1.97 9.31
C GLU A 107 15.21 -2.47 8.26
N LEU A 108 14.00 -1.91 8.23
CA LEU A 108 12.99 -2.22 7.22
C LEU A 108 13.49 -1.89 5.80
N LYS A 109 14.09 -0.71 5.61
CA LYS A 109 14.64 -0.27 4.34
C LYS A 109 15.70 -1.27 3.84
N ASN A 110 16.57 -1.78 4.71
CA ASN A 110 17.56 -2.79 4.35
C ASN A 110 16.95 -4.11 3.87
N ILE A 111 15.91 -4.60 4.56
CA ILE A 111 15.17 -5.80 4.14
C ILE A 111 14.53 -5.58 2.75
N GLY A 112 13.99 -4.39 2.52
CA GLY A 112 13.42 -4.00 1.22
C GLY A 112 14.45 -3.89 0.11
N ILE A 113 15.58 -3.22 0.36
CA ILE A 113 16.68 -3.06 -0.60
C ILE A 113 17.22 -4.42 -1.04
N GLU A 114 17.36 -5.38 -0.12
CA GLU A 114 17.76 -6.74 -0.49
C GLU A 114 16.73 -7.44 -1.39
N SER A 115 15.44 -7.16 -1.20
CA SER A 115 14.37 -7.70 -2.06
C SER A 115 14.38 -7.05 -3.45
N ILE A 116 14.67 -5.74 -3.52
CA ILE A 116 14.91 -5.04 -4.79
C ILE A 116 16.12 -5.62 -5.51
N ARG A 117 17.24 -5.85 -4.80
CA ARG A 117 18.46 -6.43 -5.35
C ARG A 117 18.23 -7.82 -5.96
N ARG A 118 17.30 -8.60 -5.38
CA ARG A 118 16.85 -9.90 -5.90
C ARG A 118 15.88 -9.81 -7.07
N SER A 119 15.55 -8.59 -7.51
CA SER A 119 14.51 -8.32 -8.53
C SER A 119 13.14 -8.89 -8.15
N GLU A 120 12.79 -8.89 -6.86
CA GLU A 120 11.53 -9.46 -6.35
C GLU A 120 10.39 -8.42 -6.30
N VAL A 121 10.62 -7.19 -6.76
CA VAL A 121 9.70 -6.05 -6.55
C VAL A 121 9.12 -5.55 -7.87
N ALA A 122 7.82 -5.29 -7.84
CA ALA A 122 7.11 -4.62 -8.94
C ALA A 122 6.27 -3.44 -8.43
N VAL A 123 6.06 -2.47 -9.31
CA VAL A 123 5.15 -1.35 -9.11
C VAL A 123 4.04 -1.41 -10.16
N LEU A 124 2.81 -1.19 -9.72
CA LEU A 124 1.62 -1.13 -10.54
C LEU A 124 0.97 0.23 -10.40
N PHE A 125 1.04 1.03 -11.46
CA PHE A 125 0.44 2.36 -11.52
C PHE A 125 -1.01 2.31 -11.99
N LEU A 126 -1.89 2.97 -11.23
CA LEU A 126 -3.28 3.22 -11.62
C LEU A 126 -3.33 4.54 -12.42
N ALA A 127 -3.21 4.46 -13.74
CA ALA A 127 -3.07 5.60 -14.67
C ALA A 127 -4.23 5.70 -15.69
N GLY A 128 -5.40 5.18 -15.35
CA GLY A 128 -6.57 5.16 -16.23
C GLY A 128 -7.28 6.50 -16.41
N GLY A 129 -7.07 7.46 -15.51
CA GLY A 129 -7.79 8.74 -15.47
C GLY A 129 -7.17 9.84 -16.34
N LEU A 130 -8.02 10.57 -17.06
CA LEU A 130 -7.68 11.86 -17.65
C LEU A 130 -7.60 12.95 -16.57
N GLY A 131 -6.86 14.01 -16.87
CA GLY A 131 -6.78 15.21 -16.02
C GLY A 131 -7.95 16.18 -16.18
N GLU A 132 -9.15 15.72 -16.56
CA GLU A 132 -10.30 16.58 -16.90
C GLU A 132 -10.68 17.54 -15.76
N ARG A 133 -10.67 17.07 -14.50
CA ARG A 133 -10.90 17.91 -13.30
C ARG A 133 -9.83 18.98 -13.08
N LEU A 134 -8.68 18.85 -13.76
CA LEU A 134 -7.59 19.81 -13.76
C LEU A 134 -7.63 20.71 -15.02
N GLY A 135 -8.68 20.60 -15.85
CA GLY A 135 -8.78 21.29 -17.13
C GLY A 135 -7.87 20.71 -18.22
N LEU A 136 -7.37 19.47 -18.07
CA LEU A 136 -6.47 18.83 -19.03
C LEU A 136 -7.20 17.79 -19.88
N ASN A 137 -6.98 17.85 -21.20
CA ASN A 137 -7.44 16.83 -22.16
C ASN A 137 -6.41 15.69 -22.38
N LYS A 138 -5.47 15.52 -21.45
CA LYS A 138 -4.41 14.50 -21.51
C LYS A 138 -4.40 13.63 -20.24
N PRO A 139 -3.74 12.45 -20.26
CA PRO A 139 -3.57 11.64 -19.07
C PRO A 139 -2.93 12.45 -17.95
N LYS A 140 -3.45 12.29 -16.73
CA LYS A 140 -2.92 13.00 -15.56
C LYS A 140 -1.45 12.67 -15.29
N SER A 141 -1.02 11.46 -15.62
CA SER A 141 0.37 10.99 -15.53
C SER A 141 1.36 11.81 -16.39
N LEU A 142 0.87 12.52 -17.40
CA LEU A 142 1.66 13.36 -18.31
C LEU A 142 1.60 14.85 -17.96
N MET A 143 1.04 15.18 -16.79
CA MET A 143 1.09 16.54 -16.26
C MET A 143 2.47 16.83 -15.67
N GLU A 144 3.00 18.00 -15.98
CA GLU A 144 4.22 18.52 -15.35
C GLU A 144 3.93 18.90 -13.91
N VAL A 145 4.74 18.38 -13.00
CA VAL A 145 4.54 18.50 -11.55
C VAL A 145 5.70 19.21 -10.86
N THR A 146 6.80 19.46 -11.56
CA THR A 146 7.93 20.22 -11.03
C THR A 146 8.13 21.50 -11.86
N PRO A 147 8.06 22.71 -11.26
CA PRO A 147 8.11 23.97 -12.01
C PRO A 147 9.46 24.29 -12.64
N LEU A 148 10.58 23.86 -12.06
CA LEU A 148 11.93 24.15 -12.55
C LEU A 148 12.43 23.07 -13.53
N LEU A 149 12.41 21.80 -13.11
CA LEU A 149 12.88 20.67 -13.92
C LEU A 149 11.86 20.19 -14.96
N LYS A 150 10.62 20.72 -14.94
CA LYS A 150 9.53 20.39 -15.87
C LYS A 150 9.23 18.89 -15.99
N LYS A 151 9.43 18.13 -14.90
CA LYS A 151 9.20 16.68 -14.93
C LYS A 151 7.73 16.38 -14.83
N THR A 152 7.28 15.38 -15.60
CA THR A 152 5.93 14.82 -15.46
C THR A 152 5.87 13.82 -14.30
N PHE A 153 4.66 13.50 -13.82
CA PHE A 153 4.47 12.43 -12.83
C PHE A 153 5.18 11.13 -13.22
N ILE A 154 4.96 10.67 -14.46
CA ILE A 154 5.53 9.40 -14.92
C ILE A 154 7.06 9.46 -15.00
N GLN A 155 7.64 10.58 -15.44
CA GLN A 155 9.09 10.77 -15.44
C GLN A 155 9.64 10.75 -14.02
N TYR A 156 9.06 11.53 -13.10
CA TYR A 156 9.51 11.64 -11.71
C TYR A 156 9.54 10.26 -11.02
N TYR A 157 8.48 9.47 -11.19
CA TYR A 157 8.41 8.11 -10.62
C TYR A 157 9.35 7.11 -11.29
N PHE A 158 9.54 7.18 -12.62
CA PHE A 158 10.47 6.29 -13.31
C PHE A 158 11.92 6.56 -12.89
N GLU A 159 12.26 7.83 -12.66
CA GLU A 159 13.57 8.21 -12.14
C GLU A 159 13.78 7.75 -10.69
N GLN A 160 12.76 7.75 -9.83
CA GLN A 160 12.85 7.11 -8.50
C GLN A 160 13.17 5.62 -8.60
N ILE A 161 12.51 4.91 -9.52
CA ILE A 161 12.76 3.48 -9.76
C ILE A 161 14.20 3.27 -10.24
N LYS A 162 14.65 4.09 -11.19
CA LYS A 162 16.02 4.03 -11.72
C LYS A 162 17.03 4.27 -10.60
N PHE A 163 16.83 5.27 -9.75
CA PHE A 163 17.67 5.50 -8.58
C PHE A 163 17.78 4.25 -7.71
N LEU A 164 16.65 3.62 -7.35
CA LEU A 164 16.65 2.44 -6.49
C LEU A 164 17.37 1.23 -7.13
N GLN A 165 17.28 1.05 -8.44
CA GLN A 165 18.01 -0.01 -9.14
C GLN A 165 19.52 0.15 -8.97
N TYR A 166 20.05 1.35 -9.19
CA TYR A 166 21.47 1.62 -8.99
C TYR A 166 21.85 1.59 -7.51
N TYR A 167 21.09 2.28 -6.65
CA TYR A 167 21.37 2.37 -5.22
C TYR A 167 21.46 0.98 -4.56
N SER A 168 20.54 0.07 -4.89
CA SER A 168 20.56 -1.30 -4.34
C SER A 168 21.74 -2.14 -4.83
N ALA A 169 22.21 -1.91 -6.06
CA ALA A 169 23.42 -2.56 -6.57
C ALA A 169 24.69 -2.08 -5.83
N ILE A 170 24.84 -0.76 -5.62
CA ILE A 170 26.00 -0.21 -4.92
C ILE A 170 26.00 -0.57 -3.42
N ALA A 171 24.85 -0.47 -2.76
CA ALA A 171 24.74 -0.82 -1.35
C ALA A 171 25.18 -2.27 -1.07
N HIS A 172 24.96 -3.17 -2.03
CA HIS A 172 25.43 -4.55 -1.98
C HIS A 172 26.95 -4.64 -2.16
N MET A 173 27.54 -3.98 -3.16
CA MET A 173 28.99 -3.96 -3.38
C MET A 173 29.76 -3.52 -2.13
N ILE A 174 29.36 -2.38 -1.54
CA ILE A 174 29.99 -1.84 -0.33
C ILE A 174 29.94 -2.83 0.84
N LYS A 175 28.82 -3.56 0.99
CA LYS A 175 28.65 -4.57 2.04
C LYS A 175 29.58 -5.78 1.85
N TYR A 176 29.87 -6.18 0.61
CA TYR A 176 30.77 -7.29 0.32
C TYR A 176 32.24 -6.92 0.49
N ASP A 177 32.64 -5.72 0.04
CA ASP A 177 34.02 -5.25 0.22
C ASP A 177 34.38 -5.11 1.71
N TYR A 178 33.44 -4.61 2.52
CA TYR A 178 33.61 -4.53 3.97
C TYR A 178 33.78 -5.92 4.62
N LYS A 179 33.09 -6.96 4.11
CA LYS A 179 33.28 -8.34 4.58
C LYS A 179 34.64 -8.91 4.17
N ALA A 180 35.08 -8.62 2.94
CA ALA A 180 36.37 -9.09 2.43
C ALA A 180 37.54 -8.44 3.16
N SER A 181 37.44 -7.17 3.54
CA SER A 181 38.49 -6.45 4.28
C SER A 181 38.63 -6.89 5.74
N ASN A 182 37.57 -7.42 6.35
CA ASN A 182 37.55 -7.79 7.77
C ASN A 182 37.84 -9.28 8.04
N ASN A 183 38.19 -10.07 7.03
CA ASN A 183 38.59 -11.48 7.17
C ASN A 183 37.64 -12.34 8.04
N GLU A 184 36.34 -12.02 8.08
CA GLU A 184 35.36 -12.80 8.82
C GLU A 184 34.88 -13.99 7.96
N MET A 185 35.43 -15.18 8.24
CA MET A 185 34.89 -16.46 7.74
C MET A 185 33.46 -16.66 8.26
N CYS A 186 32.59 -17.15 7.37
CA CYS A 186 31.17 -17.41 7.61
C CYS A 186 30.92 -18.17 8.92
N ILE A 187 30.12 -17.58 9.82
CA ILE A 187 29.38 -18.31 10.84
C ILE A 187 27.89 -18.18 10.52
N ASN A 188 27.24 -19.32 10.40
CA ASN A 188 25.84 -19.49 10.04
C ASN A 188 24.87 -18.82 11.03
N ASN A 189 23.75 -18.35 10.48
CA ASN A 189 22.45 -18.22 11.15
C ASN A 189 22.40 -17.50 12.51
N THR A 190 22.55 -16.17 12.50
CA THR A 190 21.77 -15.27 13.37
C THR A 190 21.71 -13.88 12.72
N TYR A 191 20.49 -13.33 12.63
CA TYR A 191 20.20 -11.99 12.10
C TYR A 191 20.85 -10.90 12.97
N ASP A 192 22.12 -10.56 12.71
CA ASP A 192 22.81 -9.47 13.40
C ASP A 192 22.53 -8.12 12.72
N THR A 193 21.46 -7.46 13.17
CA THR A 193 20.96 -6.15 12.72
C THR A 193 21.98 -5.02 12.92
N LYS A 194 22.97 -5.18 13.82
CA LYS A 194 24.02 -4.17 14.06
C LYS A 194 25.02 -4.05 12.91
N ARG A 195 25.24 -5.12 12.13
CA ARG A 195 26.27 -5.12 11.06
C ARG A 195 25.80 -4.50 9.74
N THR A 196 24.50 -4.49 9.47
CA THR A 196 23.95 -3.84 8.26
C THR A 196 23.79 -2.33 8.44
N LEU A 197 23.63 -1.87 9.68
CA LEU A 197 23.81 -0.46 10.03
C LEU A 197 25.13 0.07 9.50
N VAL A 198 26.22 -0.70 9.56
CA VAL A 198 27.57 -0.30 9.12
C VAL A 198 27.63 0.04 7.63
N ALA A 199 26.93 -0.64 6.72
CA ALA A 199 27.00 -0.29 5.29
C ALA A 199 26.28 1.05 4.97
N ASN A 200 25.11 1.28 5.57
CA ASN A 200 24.42 2.57 5.47
C ASN A 200 25.11 3.66 6.29
N THR A 201 25.75 3.32 7.42
CA THR A 201 26.63 4.26 8.12
C THR A 201 27.97 4.43 7.43
N VAL A 202 28.47 3.54 6.59
CA VAL A 202 29.69 3.77 5.81
C VAL A 202 29.36 4.67 4.63
N ILE A 203 28.25 4.44 3.93
CA ILE A 203 27.73 5.36 2.91
C ILE A 203 27.38 6.73 3.54
N ASN A 204 26.86 6.79 4.77
CA ASN A 204 26.57 8.06 5.43
C ASN A 204 27.77 8.69 6.18
N LYS A 205 28.71 7.91 6.76
CA LYS A 205 29.86 8.40 7.55
C LYS A 205 31.13 8.61 6.72
N GLN A 206 31.30 7.99 5.55
CA GLN A 206 32.43 8.35 4.64
C GLN A 206 32.34 9.82 4.19
N TYR A 207 31.19 10.47 4.39
CA TYR A 207 30.97 11.86 3.99
C TYR A 207 30.70 12.81 5.18
N ASP A 208 30.86 12.34 6.42
CA ASP A 208 30.93 13.18 7.63
C ASP A 208 32.37 13.12 8.20
N ILE A 209 33.35 13.63 7.45
CA ILE A 209 34.65 13.97 8.05
C ILE A 209 34.52 15.35 8.69
N TYR A 210 34.04 15.38 9.93
CA TYR A 210 34.42 16.43 10.87
C TYR A 210 35.30 15.81 11.96
N PRO A 211 36.34 16.52 12.43
CA PRO A 211 37.26 15.97 13.40
C PRO A 211 36.51 15.82 14.73
N ASN A 212 36.44 14.61 15.26
CA ASN A 212 36.02 14.38 16.63
C ASN A 212 36.95 15.19 17.55
N ARG A 213 36.48 16.35 18.04
CA ARG A 213 36.93 16.87 19.32
C ARG A 213 36.34 15.96 20.38
N CYS A 214 37.15 15.00 20.81
CA CYS A 214 36.93 14.26 22.05
C CYS A 214 37.12 15.25 23.21
N ASP A 215 36.03 15.86 23.67
CA ASP A 215 35.98 16.49 24.99
C ASP A 215 35.67 15.40 26.02
N GLN A 216 36.65 14.52 26.27
CA GLN A 216 36.69 13.70 27.48
C GLN A 216 38.14 13.31 27.75
N LYS A 217 38.68 13.86 28.84
CA LYS A 217 39.96 13.50 29.44
C LYS A 217 39.93 12.01 29.80
N CYS A 218 40.42 11.16 28.90
CA CYS A 218 40.74 9.77 29.20
C CYS A 218 42.24 9.57 28.98
N GLU A 219 42.98 9.38 30.07
CA GLU A 219 44.45 9.27 30.07
C GLU A 219 45.01 7.94 29.54
N ASN A 220 44.18 7.04 28.97
CA ASN A 220 44.62 5.69 28.59
C ASN A 220 44.69 5.39 27.08
N CYS A 221 44.56 6.38 26.19
CA CYS A 221 44.76 6.18 24.75
C CYS A 221 46.15 6.65 24.29
N LYS A 222 47.21 5.96 24.75
CA LYS A 222 48.54 5.98 24.12
C LYS A 222 48.87 4.57 23.63
N MET A 223 48.39 4.23 22.42
CA MET A 223 48.89 3.06 21.68
C MET A 223 48.96 3.40 20.18
N ASN A 224 50.18 3.73 19.76
CA ASN A 224 50.84 3.45 18.48
C ASN A 224 50.06 3.58 17.17
N ASN A 225 50.19 4.76 16.55
CA ASN A 225 50.13 4.93 15.10
C ASN A 225 51.35 4.26 14.45
N SER A 226 51.23 3.01 14.00
CA SER A 226 52.03 2.49 12.89
C SER A 226 51.42 1.19 12.36
N SER A 227 51.34 1.07 11.02
CA SER A 227 50.86 -0.07 10.23
C SER A 227 49.33 -0.22 10.02
N LEU A 228 48.75 0.69 9.25
CA LEU A 228 47.57 0.42 8.40
C LEU A 228 47.91 0.84 6.97
N ASN A 229 48.90 0.17 6.39
CA ASN A 229 49.25 0.28 4.97
C ASN A 229 49.30 -1.13 4.38
N ALA A 230 48.14 -1.64 3.94
CA ALA A 230 48.00 -2.58 2.83
C ALA A 230 46.51 -2.93 2.62
N ASN A 231 46.02 -2.71 1.40
CA ASN A 231 44.84 -3.34 0.78
C ASN A 231 43.42 -2.82 1.07
N THR A 232 43.14 -1.57 0.71
CA THR A 232 41.77 -1.16 0.29
C THR A 232 41.80 -0.51 -1.09
N LYS A 233 41.69 -1.32 -2.15
CA LYS A 233 41.65 -0.82 -3.55
C LYS A 233 40.36 -0.09 -3.93
N ILE A 234 39.32 -0.13 -3.09
CA ILE A 234 37.99 0.45 -3.38
C ILE A 234 37.68 1.69 -2.54
N THR A 235 38.46 2.00 -1.50
CA THR A 235 38.24 3.19 -0.64
C THR A 235 38.50 4.52 -1.33
N ASN A 236 39.04 4.51 -2.56
CA ASN A 236 39.36 5.72 -3.33
C ASN A 236 38.50 5.91 -4.59
N LEU A 237 37.49 5.05 -4.83
CA LEU A 237 36.62 5.21 -5.99
C LEU A 237 35.48 6.17 -5.65
N THR A 238 35.29 7.17 -6.49
CA THR A 238 34.07 8.00 -6.48
C THR A 238 32.86 7.12 -6.78
N ASN A 239 31.66 7.50 -6.30
CA ASN A 239 30.43 6.75 -6.58
C ASN A 239 30.15 6.60 -8.09
N ILE A 240 30.68 7.52 -8.91
CA ILE A 240 30.64 7.46 -10.38
C ILE A 240 31.53 6.33 -10.93
N GLU A 241 32.70 6.11 -10.35
CA GLU A 241 33.57 5.00 -10.74
C GLU A 241 33.00 3.66 -10.28
N MET A 242 32.32 3.62 -9.13
CA MET A 242 31.56 2.44 -8.70
C MET A 242 30.41 2.13 -9.67
N LEU A 243 29.66 3.15 -10.12
CA LEU A 243 28.59 2.99 -11.12
C LEU A 243 29.11 2.33 -12.41
N LYS A 244 30.32 2.66 -12.85
CA LYS A 244 30.95 2.05 -14.04
C LYS A 244 31.33 0.57 -13.85
N GLN A 245 31.44 0.11 -12.61
CA GLN A 245 31.84 -1.27 -12.28
C GLN A 245 30.65 -2.21 -12.03
N ILE A 246 29.42 -1.68 -11.94
CA ILE A 246 28.22 -2.49 -11.74
C ILE A 246 27.95 -3.32 -13.00
N LYS A 247 28.12 -4.64 -12.87
CA LYS A 247 27.84 -5.60 -13.95
C LYS A 247 26.34 -5.94 -14.02
N ASP A 248 25.71 -6.12 -12.85
CA ASP A 248 24.32 -6.55 -12.74
C ASP A 248 23.46 -5.51 -12.01
N ILE A 249 22.63 -4.80 -12.78
CA ILE A 249 21.65 -3.86 -12.24
C ILE A 249 20.34 -4.63 -11.98
N PRO A 250 19.82 -4.64 -10.73
CA PRO A 250 18.57 -5.31 -10.42
C PRO A 250 17.40 -4.68 -11.15
N SER A 251 16.38 -5.49 -11.44
CA SER A 251 15.15 -5.04 -12.09
C SER A 251 14.08 -4.72 -11.05
N ILE A 252 13.38 -3.61 -11.28
CA ILE A 252 12.09 -3.31 -10.66
C ILE A 252 11.10 -3.25 -11.80
N TYR A 253 10.09 -4.10 -11.75
CA TYR A 253 9.15 -4.27 -12.86
C TYR A 253 7.99 -3.27 -12.76
N ILE A 254 7.54 -2.75 -13.89
CA ILE A 254 6.55 -1.69 -13.96
C ILE A 254 5.34 -2.17 -14.77
N TYR A 255 4.19 -2.14 -14.11
CA TYR A 255 2.89 -2.39 -14.72
C TYR A 255 2.09 -1.09 -14.70
N ILE A 256 1.50 -0.70 -15.84
CA ILE A 256 0.71 0.54 -15.92
C ILE A 256 -0.69 0.18 -16.40
N MET A 257 -1.65 0.31 -15.49
CA MET A 257 -3.06 0.17 -15.83
C MET A 257 -3.57 1.49 -16.44
N THR A 258 -3.91 1.45 -17.72
CA THR A 258 -4.40 2.58 -18.51
C THR A 258 -5.90 2.46 -18.78
N SER A 259 -6.48 3.40 -19.51
CA SER A 259 -7.81 3.28 -20.10
C SER A 259 -7.74 3.41 -21.62
N ASN A 260 -8.87 3.18 -22.30
CA ASN A 260 -8.99 3.44 -23.75
C ASN A 260 -8.63 4.88 -24.14
N TYR A 261 -8.68 5.83 -23.20
CA TYR A 261 -8.36 7.24 -23.43
C TYR A 261 -6.89 7.59 -23.15
N THR A 262 -6.23 6.85 -22.27
CA THR A 262 -4.88 7.19 -21.80
C THR A 262 -3.75 6.33 -22.39
N ASP A 263 -4.07 5.11 -22.84
CA ASP A 263 -3.08 4.10 -23.22
C ASP A 263 -2.10 4.55 -24.31
N ASN A 264 -2.62 4.98 -25.48
CA ASN A 264 -1.79 5.39 -26.61
C ASN A 264 -0.90 6.60 -26.27
N GLN A 265 -1.46 7.59 -25.55
CA GLN A 265 -0.74 8.80 -25.16
C GLN A 265 0.43 8.47 -24.22
N ILE A 266 0.18 7.63 -23.21
CA ILE A 266 1.23 7.19 -22.27
C ILE A 266 2.29 6.37 -23.00
N MET A 267 1.91 5.39 -23.82
CA MET A 267 2.85 4.56 -24.56
C MET A 267 3.74 5.38 -25.50
N ASN A 268 3.15 6.33 -26.24
CA ASN A 268 3.91 7.20 -27.13
C ASN A 268 4.87 8.09 -26.36
N TYR A 269 4.42 8.69 -25.24
CA TYR A 269 5.29 9.49 -24.39
C TYR A 269 6.47 8.69 -23.83
N LEU A 270 6.24 7.45 -23.38
CA LEU A 270 7.32 6.57 -22.91
C LEU A 270 8.32 6.26 -24.03
N LYS A 271 7.86 5.91 -25.24
CA LYS A 271 8.73 5.63 -26.38
C LYS A 271 9.56 6.84 -26.79
N SER A 272 8.93 8.02 -26.92
CA SER A 272 9.61 9.25 -27.31
C SER A 272 10.68 9.71 -26.32
N ASN A 273 10.56 9.30 -25.04
CA ASN A 273 11.55 9.59 -24.00
C ASN A 273 12.46 8.39 -23.67
N ASN A 274 12.55 7.40 -24.57
CA ASN A 274 13.36 6.20 -24.39
C ASN A 274 13.16 5.52 -23.01
N PHE A 275 11.90 5.46 -22.56
CA PHE A 275 11.50 4.90 -21.27
C PHE A 275 12.29 5.46 -20.07
N PHE A 276 12.80 6.70 -20.19
CA PHE A 276 13.65 7.36 -19.18
C PHE A 276 14.91 6.56 -18.82
N GLY A 277 15.38 5.72 -19.76
CA GLY A 277 16.53 4.84 -19.61
C GLY A 277 16.27 3.58 -18.78
N LEU A 278 15.01 3.26 -18.48
CA LEU A 278 14.63 1.94 -17.98
C LEU A 278 14.48 0.95 -19.15
N LYS A 279 14.70 -0.33 -18.86
CA LYS A 279 14.54 -1.42 -19.84
C LYS A 279 13.07 -1.56 -20.26
N LYS A 280 12.80 -1.53 -21.56
CA LYS A 280 11.45 -1.61 -22.13
C LYS A 280 10.74 -2.91 -21.73
N GLU A 281 11.46 -4.04 -21.71
CA GLU A 281 10.95 -5.36 -21.34
C GLU A 281 10.46 -5.45 -19.88
N ASN A 282 10.89 -4.52 -19.03
CA ASN A 282 10.45 -4.41 -17.65
C ASN A 282 9.16 -3.57 -17.49
N ILE A 283 8.62 -3.02 -18.58
CA ILE A 283 7.46 -2.11 -18.56
C ILE A 283 6.32 -2.70 -19.38
N LYS A 284 5.16 -2.94 -18.75
CA LYS A 284 3.98 -3.48 -19.40
C LYS A 284 2.74 -2.62 -19.16
N LEU A 285 2.15 -2.13 -20.25
CA LEU A 285 0.86 -1.44 -20.23
C LEU A 285 -0.27 -2.44 -20.45
N PHE A 286 -1.39 -2.24 -19.77
CA PHE A 286 -2.62 -3.01 -19.95
C PHE A 286 -3.81 -2.15 -19.56
N LYS A 287 -4.97 -2.39 -20.17
CA LYS A 287 -6.13 -1.51 -20.00
C LYS A 287 -7.07 -2.03 -18.93
N GLN A 288 -7.62 -1.12 -18.14
CA GLN A 288 -8.76 -1.42 -17.28
C GLN A 288 -10.03 -1.67 -18.09
N CYS A 289 -10.97 -2.41 -17.52
CA CYS A 289 -12.29 -2.58 -18.11
C CYS A 289 -13.22 -1.38 -17.82
N ASN A 290 -14.32 -1.32 -18.56
CA ASN A 290 -15.40 -0.36 -18.32
C ASN A 290 -16.62 -1.04 -17.69
N THR A 291 -17.50 -0.25 -17.07
CA THR A 291 -18.85 -0.67 -16.68
C THR A 291 -19.89 0.05 -17.53
N TYR A 292 -21.08 -0.53 -17.63
CA TYR A 292 -22.25 0.16 -18.15
C TYR A 292 -22.74 1.24 -17.18
N THR A 293 -23.54 2.17 -17.69
CA THR A 293 -24.17 3.25 -16.92
C THR A 293 -25.68 3.10 -16.93
N THR A 294 -26.36 3.64 -15.91
CA THR A 294 -27.82 3.65 -15.86
C THR A 294 -28.40 5.01 -15.50
N ASP A 295 -29.67 5.23 -15.85
CA ASP A 295 -30.47 6.27 -15.20
C ASP A 295 -30.72 5.91 -13.71
N TYR A 296 -31.48 6.76 -13.01
CA TYR A 296 -31.84 6.54 -11.61
C TYR A 296 -32.91 5.45 -11.42
N ASN A 297 -33.56 5.01 -12.51
CA ASN A 297 -34.45 3.86 -12.53
C ASN A 297 -33.71 2.55 -12.87
N PHE A 298 -32.38 2.58 -12.94
CA PHE A 298 -31.50 1.45 -13.26
C PHE A 298 -31.71 0.87 -14.68
N ASN A 299 -32.14 1.69 -15.63
CA ASN A 299 -32.16 1.36 -17.05
C ASN A 299 -30.81 1.67 -17.68
N ILE A 300 -30.24 0.73 -18.44
CA ILE A 300 -28.98 0.93 -19.17
C ILE A 300 -29.12 2.03 -20.21
N LEU A 301 -28.12 2.90 -20.29
CA LEU A 301 -28.08 4.04 -21.20
C LEU A 301 -27.24 3.77 -22.45
N LEU A 302 -27.54 4.52 -23.51
CA LEU A 302 -26.83 4.50 -24.79
C LEU A 302 -25.94 5.74 -24.94
N LYS A 303 -24.75 5.57 -25.54
CA LYS A 303 -23.89 6.69 -25.96
C LYS A 303 -24.40 7.30 -27.27
N ASN A 304 -24.84 6.45 -28.18
CA ASN A 304 -25.45 6.76 -29.47
C ASN A 304 -26.43 5.63 -29.83
N GLU A 305 -27.08 5.73 -30.98
CA GLU A 305 -28.17 4.82 -31.41
C GLU A 305 -27.83 3.34 -31.23
N ASN A 306 -26.57 2.95 -31.46
CA ASN A 306 -26.17 1.55 -31.47
C ASN A 306 -25.10 1.21 -30.43
N THR A 307 -24.72 2.09 -29.51
CA THR A 307 -23.60 1.81 -28.57
C THR A 307 -24.02 2.05 -27.14
N LEU A 308 -23.83 1.05 -26.26
CA LEU A 308 -24.07 1.21 -24.82
C LEU A 308 -23.12 2.28 -24.24
N LEU A 309 -23.64 3.15 -23.37
CA LEU A 309 -22.81 4.09 -22.64
C LEU A 309 -22.03 3.34 -21.55
N THR A 310 -20.71 3.53 -21.56
CA THR A 310 -19.81 2.92 -20.59
C THR A 310 -18.87 3.94 -19.98
N THR A 311 -18.40 3.66 -18.78
CA THR A 311 -17.42 4.46 -18.04
C THR A 311 -16.32 3.56 -17.46
N PRO A 312 -15.12 4.09 -17.20
CA PRO A 312 -14.09 3.34 -16.49
C PRO A 312 -14.61 2.68 -15.21
N ALA A 313 -14.25 1.42 -14.98
CA ALA A 313 -14.80 0.59 -13.90
C ALA A 313 -14.22 0.88 -12.50
N GLY A 314 -13.54 2.02 -12.30
CA GLY A 314 -12.85 2.35 -11.05
C GLY A 314 -11.55 1.59 -10.82
N ASN A 315 -10.81 1.95 -9.78
CA ASN A 315 -9.47 1.39 -9.51
C ASN A 315 -9.49 -0.10 -9.10
N GLY A 316 -10.59 -0.61 -8.55
CA GLY A 316 -10.75 -2.02 -8.19
C GLY A 316 -10.91 -2.95 -9.39
N SER A 317 -11.09 -2.40 -10.60
CA SER A 317 -11.06 -3.19 -11.84
C SER A 317 -9.67 -3.77 -12.16
N ILE A 318 -8.63 -3.30 -11.45
CA ILE A 318 -7.25 -3.77 -11.57
C ILE A 318 -7.12 -5.29 -11.52
N PHE A 319 -7.83 -5.95 -10.61
CA PHE A 319 -7.73 -7.40 -10.47
C PHE A 319 -8.29 -8.14 -11.68
N LYS A 320 -9.40 -7.67 -12.25
CA LYS A 320 -9.94 -8.23 -13.49
C LYS A 320 -8.98 -8.00 -14.66
N ALA A 321 -8.38 -6.80 -14.75
CA ALA A 321 -7.42 -6.47 -15.79
C ALA A 321 -6.12 -7.28 -15.69
N ILE A 322 -5.63 -7.57 -14.48
CA ILE A 322 -4.49 -8.47 -14.25
C ILE A 322 -4.76 -9.88 -14.79
N ASP A 323 -5.98 -10.40 -14.58
CA ASP A 323 -6.41 -11.70 -15.10
C ASP A 323 -6.47 -11.70 -16.63
N GLU A 324 -7.20 -10.74 -17.22
CA GLU A 324 -7.41 -10.66 -18.67
C GLU A 324 -6.12 -10.53 -19.49
N TYR A 325 -5.12 -9.84 -18.94
CA TYR A 325 -3.83 -9.62 -19.59
C TYR A 325 -2.74 -10.60 -19.15
N ASN A 326 -3.12 -11.67 -18.41
CA ASN A 326 -2.21 -12.71 -17.90
C ASN A 326 -0.98 -12.12 -17.18
N ILE A 327 -1.18 -11.05 -16.40
CA ILE A 327 -0.08 -10.35 -15.72
C ILE A 327 0.56 -11.23 -14.64
N ILE A 328 -0.21 -12.13 -14.03
CA ILE A 328 0.32 -13.11 -13.06
C ILE A 328 1.41 -14.00 -13.67
N ASN A 329 1.27 -14.45 -14.92
CA ASN A 329 2.27 -15.31 -15.56
C ASN A 329 3.59 -14.57 -15.75
N ASP A 330 3.51 -13.32 -16.21
CA ASP A 330 4.67 -12.43 -16.32
C ASP A 330 5.34 -12.22 -14.95
N MET A 331 4.55 -12.08 -13.88
CA MET A 331 5.07 -11.99 -12.50
C MET A 331 5.76 -13.26 -12.02
N ILE A 332 5.27 -14.44 -12.42
CA ILE A 332 5.90 -15.74 -12.10
C ILE A 332 7.25 -15.86 -12.82
N GLU A 333 7.29 -15.58 -14.12
CA GLU A 333 8.51 -15.64 -14.94
C GLU A 333 9.61 -14.72 -14.40
N LYS A 334 9.22 -13.55 -13.88
CA LYS A 334 10.10 -12.55 -13.28
C LYS A 334 10.40 -12.77 -11.79
N ASN A 335 9.89 -13.85 -11.19
CA ASN A 335 10.03 -14.16 -9.77
C ASN A 335 9.62 -13.00 -8.82
N ILE A 336 8.59 -12.23 -9.18
CA ILE A 336 8.09 -11.13 -8.36
C ILE A 336 7.42 -11.67 -7.09
N LYS A 337 7.71 -11.03 -5.94
CA LYS A 337 7.15 -11.37 -4.62
C LYS A 337 6.35 -10.23 -3.99
N TYR A 338 6.71 -8.98 -4.28
CA TYR A 338 6.13 -7.78 -3.66
C TYR A 338 5.65 -6.81 -4.73
N ILE A 339 4.37 -6.43 -4.68
CA ILE A 339 3.73 -5.60 -5.69
C ILE A 339 3.16 -4.36 -5.02
N GLN A 340 3.77 -3.20 -5.30
CA GLN A 340 3.23 -1.92 -4.88
C GLN A 340 2.12 -1.51 -5.86
N ILE A 341 0.88 -1.32 -5.41
CA ILE A 341 -0.21 -0.78 -6.23
C ILE A 341 -0.52 0.65 -5.77
N ILE A 342 -0.43 1.60 -6.70
CA ILE A 342 -0.43 3.02 -6.34
C ILE A 342 -1.13 3.90 -7.38
N SER A 343 -1.83 4.93 -6.89
CA SER A 343 -2.41 5.97 -7.73
C SER A 343 -1.34 6.98 -8.17
N ILE A 344 -1.41 7.45 -9.42
CA ILE A 344 -0.42 8.36 -9.98
C ILE A 344 -0.51 9.80 -9.40
N ASP A 345 -1.59 10.15 -8.73
CA ASP A 345 -1.98 11.54 -8.44
C ASP A 345 -1.29 12.22 -7.25
N ASN A 346 -0.43 11.52 -6.51
CA ASN A 346 0.28 12.05 -5.35
C ASN A 346 1.79 12.06 -5.59
N ILE A 347 2.35 13.22 -5.88
CA ILE A 347 3.76 13.35 -6.28
C ILE A 347 4.76 12.95 -5.20
N LEU A 348 4.35 13.04 -3.94
CA LEU A 348 5.16 12.66 -2.78
C LEU A 348 5.20 11.14 -2.56
N ASN A 349 4.55 10.36 -3.42
CA ASN A 349 4.62 8.91 -3.36
C ASN A 349 6.07 8.43 -3.51
N LYS A 350 6.51 7.64 -2.53
CA LYS A 350 7.73 6.82 -2.59
C LYS A 350 7.47 5.57 -3.42
N ILE A 351 8.04 5.53 -4.62
CA ILE A 351 7.84 4.45 -5.59
C ILE A 351 8.83 3.31 -5.34
N ALA A 352 8.35 2.07 -5.40
CA ALA A 352 9.05 0.86 -4.96
C ALA A 352 9.63 1.00 -3.54
N ASP A 353 8.86 1.60 -2.62
CA ASP A 353 9.32 1.94 -1.26
C ASP A 353 9.94 0.74 -0.54
N PRO A 354 11.28 0.74 -0.32
CA PRO A 354 11.96 -0.36 0.32
C PRO A 354 11.48 -0.57 1.76
N THR A 355 11.11 0.49 2.48
CA THR A 355 10.61 0.38 3.86
C THR A 355 9.31 -0.41 3.88
N LEU A 356 8.39 -0.13 2.95
CA LEU A 356 7.11 -0.85 2.84
C LEU A 356 7.28 -2.31 2.39
N VAL A 357 8.22 -2.58 1.46
CA VAL A 357 8.60 -3.94 1.06
C VAL A 357 9.15 -4.71 2.27
N GLY A 358 10.08 -4.09 3.00
CA GLY A 358 10.66 -4.66 4.22
C GLY A 358 9.61 -4.96 5.29
N PHE A 359 8.66 -4.04 5.48
CA PHE A 359 7.58 -4.20 6.43
C PHE A 359 6.68 -5.40 6.07
N LEU A 360 6.26 -5.50 4.81
CA LEU A 360 5.43 -6.63 4.36
C LEU A 360 6.17 -7.96 4.53
N LYS A 361 7.46 -8.00 4.16
CA LYS A 361 8.31 -9.18 4.27
C LYS A 361 8.54 -9.60 5.72
N PHE A 362 8.88 -8.66 6.60
CA PHE A 362 9.17 -8.93 8.01
C PHE A 362 7.95 -9.48 8.74
N TYR A 363 6.78 -8.85 8.58
CA TYR A 363 5.55 -9.28 9.25
C TYR A 363 4.78 -10.40 8.53
N ASN A 364 5.27 -10.82 7.36
CA ASN A 364 4.66 -11.83 6.50
C ASN A 364 3.16 -11.55 6.24
N CYS A 365 2.87 -10.35 5.73
CA CYS A 365 1.52 -9.88 5.46
C CYS A 365 1.08 -10.15 4.02
N ASP A 366 -0.23 -10.27 3.80
CA ASP A 366 -0.79 -10.28 2.46
C ASP A 366 -0.86 -8.88 1.88
N ILE A 367 -1.19 -7.90 2.72
CA ILE A 367 -1.32 -6.50 2.34
C ILE A 367 -0.72 -5.62 3.44
N VAL A 368 0.02 -4.60 3.03
CA VAL A 368 0.38 -3.47 3.88
C VAL A 368 -0.09 -2.18 3.23
N ASN A 369 -0.73 -1.31 3.99
CA ASN A 369 -1.24 -0.03 3.49
C ASN A 369 -0.56 1.14 4.20
N LYS A 370 -0.32 2.23 3.48
CA LYS A 370 0.05 3.49 4.12
C LYS A 370 -1.18 4.26 4.54
N VAL A 371 -1.07 4.89 5.71
CA VAL A 371 -2.13 5.71 6.29
C VAL A 371 -1.55 7.04 6.74
N ILE A 372 -2.40 8.07 6.80
CA ILE A 372 -2.05 9.33 7.46
C ILE A 372 -3.04 9.61 8.57
N LYS A 373 -2.58 10.35 9.58
CA LYS A 373 -3.47 10.92 10.57
C LYS A 373 -4.26 12.08 9.96
N LYS A 374 -5.55 11.85 9.79
CA LYS A 374 -6.53 12.75 9.20
C LYS A 374 -6.81 13.92 10.13
N LYS A 375 -6.93 15.13 9.55
CA LYS A 375 -7.45 16.32 10.25
C LYS A 375 -8.98 16.34 10.21
N LYS A 376 -9.63 16.96 11.21
CA LYS A 376 -11.10 17.13 11.21
C LYS A 376 -11.56 17.76 9.89
N ASN A 377 -12.72 17.33 9.39
CA ASN A 377 -13.36 17.80 8.15
C ASN A 377 -12.69 17.40 6.80
N GLN A 378 -11.62 16.61 6.80
CA GLN A 378 -11.08 16.09 5.53
C GLN A 378 -12.02 15.03 4.91
N SER A 379 -12.23 15.08 3.58
CA SER A 379 -12.99 14.07 2.84
C SER A 379 -12.07 12.95 2.36
N MET A 380 -11.85 11.97 3.24
CA MET A 380 -11.03 10.79 2.98
C MET A 380 -11.66 9.55 3.60
N GLY A 381 -11.54 8.43 2.88
CA GLY A 381 -11.88 7.12 3.44
C GLY A 381 -10.98 6.78 4.61
N ILE A 382 -11.54 6.10 5.61
CA ILE A 382 -10.86 5.77 6.86
C ILE A 382 -10.74 4.26 7.03
N PHE A 383 -9.72 3.82 7.75
CA PHE A 383 -9.62 2.42 8.15
C PHE A 383 -10.51 2.12 9.35
N CYS A 384 -11.18 0.97 9.28
CA CYS A 384 -12.17 0.54 10.25
C CYS A 384 -12.24 -1.00 10.26
N MET A 385 -12.71 -1.59 11.36
CA MET A 385 -13.07 -3.01 11.44
C MET A 385 -14.58 -3.15 11.27
N LYS A 386 -15.04 -3.95 10.33
CA LYS A 386 -16.47 -4.23 10.05
C LYS A 386 -16.79 -5.70 10.32
N GLU A 387 -17.49 -5.97 11.41
CA GLU A 387 -17.96 -7.31 11.77
C GLU A 387 -19.47 -7.42 11.54
N LYS A 388 -19.98 -8.56 11.05
CA LYS A 388 -21.43 -8.73 10.89
C LYS A 388 -22.08 -8.99 12.24
N LYS A 389 -23.21 -8.33 12.51
CA LYS A 389 -23.95 -8.46 13.78
C LYS A 389 -24.41 -9.89 14.14
N ASN A 390 -24.49 -10.81 13.17
CA ASN A 390 -24.99 -12.20 13.36
C ASN A 390 -24.00 -13.30 12.98
N GLU A 391 -22.71 -12.99 12.74
CA GLU A 391 -21.67 -14.02 12.57
C GLU A 391 -20.80 -14.03 13.83
N THR A 392 -21.06 -14.92 14.78
CA THR A 392 -20.16 -15.20 15.90
C THR A 392 -18.86 -15.78 15.34
N PHE A 393 -17.83 -14.95 15.21
CA PHE A 393 -16.48 -15.47 15.01
C PHE A 393 -16.01 -16.11 16.32
N HIS A 394 -15.81 -17.43 16.30
CA HIS A 394 -15.07 -18.09 17.37
C HIS A 394 -13.69 -17.41 17.46
N LYS A 395 -13.44 -16.73 18.59
CA LYS A 395 -12.10 -16.29 19.02
C LYS A 395 -11.22 -17.54 19.23
N ASN A 396 -10.78 -18.20 18.17
CA ASN A 396 -9.77 -19.24 18.26
C ASN A 396 -8.52 -18.79 17.50
N ASN A 397 -7.41 -18.80 18.25
CA ASN A 397 -6.01 -18.57 17.86
C ASN A 397 -5.49 -17.12 17.94
N VAL A 398 -5.66 -16.49 19.10
CA VAL A 398 -4.62 -15.61 19.66
C VAL A 398 -4.08 -16.33 20.90
N GLY A 399 -2.78 -16.63 20.88
CA GLY A 399 -2.11 -17.35 21.96
C GLY A 399 -2.33 -16.67 23.31
N ARG A 400 -2.87 -17.42 24.26
CA ARG A 400 -2.76 -17.09 25.68
C ARG A 400 -1.40 -17.58 26.11
N ASP A 401 -0.40 -16.71 26.07
CA ASP A 401 0.87 -16.89 26.79
C ASP A 401 1.48 -15.52 27.01
N ALA A 402 0.98 -14.82 28.02
CA ALA A 402 1.68 -13.76 28.76
C ALA A 402 0.69 -13.17 29.77
N ASP A 403 0.38 -13.88 30.84
CA ASP A 403 -0.14 -13.22 32.05
C ASP A 403 0.23 -14.02 33.30
N ARG A 404 1.52 -14.05 33.61
CA ARG A 404 2.08 -14.32 34.94
C ARG A 404 3.42 -13.63 35.05
N THR A 405 3.40 -12.41 35.58
CA THR A 405 4.38 -11.86 36.54
C THR A 405 4.13 -10.36 36.66
N GLN A 406 3.48 -9.94 37.75
CA GLN A 406 4.08 -9.09 38.79
C GLN A 406 2.98 -8.62 39.73
N ASN A 407 3.00 -9.21 40.93
CA ASN A 407 2.41 -8.64 42.12
C ASN A 407 3.39 -7.62 42.71
N ASP A 408 2.80 -6.66 43.42
CA ASP A 408 3.37 -5.87 44.51
C ASP A 408 4.29 -4.70 44.14
N ASN A 409 3.71 -3.49 44.18
CA ASN A 409 4.03 -2.51 45.22
C ASN A 409 3.18 -1.23 45.10
N ASN A 410 2.46 -0.92 46.20
CA ASN A 410 2.11 0.41 46.74
C ASN A 410 1.31 1.39 45.84
N SER A 411 0.30 2.11 46.31
CA SER A 411 -0.14 2.43 47.67
C SER A 411 -1.55 3.01 47.61
N ASN A 412 -2.31 2.69 48.66
CA ASN A 412 -3.62 3.22 49.02
C ASN A 412 -3.71 4.75 48.94
N ASN A 413 -4.84 5.24 48.46
CA ASN A 413 -5.55 6.41 49.00
C ASN A 413 -7.02 6.29 48.57
N ASN A 414 -7.85 5.79 49.47
CA ASN A 414 -9.28 6.08 49.48
C ASN A 414 -9.72 6.11 50.93
N ASP A 415 -9.95 7.32 51.42
CA ASP A 415 -10.47 7.60 52.74
C ASP A 415 -11.93 7.13 52.84
N ASN A 416 -12.12 6.20 53.78
CA ASN A 416 -13.29 6.04 54.64
C ASN A 416 -13.69 7.39 55.28
N SER A 417 -14.89 7.69 55.76
CA SER A 417 -16.15 6.97 55.97
C SER A 417 -17.07 7.98 56.67
N ASN A 418 -18.37 7.95 56.41
CA ASN A 418 -19.37 8.54 57.31
C ASN A 418 -19.83 7.48 58.32
N ASN A 419 -19.52 7.75 59.59
CA ASN A 419 -20.23 7.50 60.84
C ASN A 419 -21.05 6.21 61.10
N ASN A 420 -20.80 5.70 62.32
CA ASN A 420 -21.72 5.04 63.25
C ASN A 420 -22.15 3.61 62.86
N ASP A 421 -22.20 2.60 63.73
CA ASP A 421 -22.34 2.55 65.18
C ASP A 421 -21.82 1.20 65.74
N ASN A 422 -21.41 1.24 67.01
CA ASN A 422 -21.61 0.23 68.05
C ASN A 422 -21.23 -1.25 67.84
N SER A 423 -20.30 -1.67 68.71
CA SER A 423 -20.49 -2.68 69.78
C SER A 423 -19.56 -3.90 69.75
N ASN A 424 -18.75 -3.93 70.81
CA ASN A 424 -18.49 -5.04 71.74
C ASN A 424 -17.78 -6.31 71.27
N ASN A 425 -16.66 -6.55 71.97
CA ASN A 425 -16.32 -7.79 72.68
C ASN A 425 -15.96 -9.00 71.81
N ASN A 426 -15.04 -9.89 72.18
CA ASN A 426 -13.95 -9.99 73.14
C ASN A 426 -13.37 -11.39 72.85
N ASP A 427 -12.21 -11.69 73.42
CA ASP A 427 -11.72 -13.04 73.73
C ASP A 427 -11.16 -13.87 72.56
N ASN A 428 -9.85 -14.07 72.53
CA ASN A 428 -9.01 -14.93 73.38
C ASN A 428 -8.98 -16.41 72.96
N SER A 429 -7.77 -16.79 72.58
CA SER A 429 -7.04 -17.93 73.14
C SER A 429 -7.17 -19.31 72.49
N ASN A 430 -5.97 -19.82 72.23
CA ASN A 430 -5.46 -21.13 72.65
C ASN A 430 -5.70 -22.38 71.80
N ASN A 431 -4.54 -22.89 71.39
CA ASN A 431 -4.00 -24.22 71.69
C ASN A 431 -4.32 -25.40 70.77
N ASN A 432 -3.20 -25.90 70.27
CA ASN A 432 -2.72 -27.27 70.40
C ASN A 432 -3.14 -28.35 69.40
N ASP A 433 -2.14 -29.20 69.21
CA ASP A 433 -2.20 -30.62 68.91
C ASP A 433 -2.48 -31.00 67.46
N ASN A 434 -1.89 -32.05 66.91
CA ASN A 434 -0.69 -32.84 67.15
C ASN A 434 -0.72 -33.89 66.01
N SER A 435 0.41 -34.54 65.75
CA SER A 435 0.49 -35.87 65.10
C SER A 435 0.15 -35.93 63.59
N ASN A 436 0.67 -36.84 62.78
CA ASN A 436 1.79 -37.79 62.82
C ASN A 436 1.81 -38.46 61.44
N ASN A 437 2.98 -39.01 61.06
CA ASN A 437 3.15 -40.23 60.25
C ASN A 437 2.70 -40.19 58.77
N ASN A 438 3.33 -40.91 57.83
CA ASN A 438 4.62 -41.58 57.67
C ASN A 438 4.59 -42.17 56.25
N ASN A 439 5.79 -42.44 55.70
CA ASN A 439 6.07 -43.53 54.75
C ASN A 439 5.52 -43.45 53.31
N SER A 440 6.16 -44.00 52.27
CA SER A 440 7.54 -44.30 51.86
C SER A 440 7.44 -45.15 50.58
N ASN A 441 8.56 -45.29 49.87
CA ASN A 441 8.91 -46.28 48.82
C ASN A 441 8.46 -45.95 47.37
N ASN A 442 9.39 -45.70 46.44
CA ASN A 442 10.36 -46.60 45.76
C ASN A 442 9.69 -47.61 44.81
N ASN A 443 9.99 -47.52 43.50
CA ASN A 443 10.80 -48.54 42.80
C ASN A 443 10.99 -48.28 41.30
N ASP A 444 12.15 -48.76 40.87
CA ASP A 444 12.83 -48.72 39.57
C ASP A 444 12.26 -49.64 38.46
N ASN A 445 12.97 -49.57 37.32
CA ASN A 445 13.19 -50.54 36.24
C ASN A 445 12.32 -50.37 34.97
N SER A 446 12.88 -49.95 33.84
CA SER A 446 13.88 -50.59 32.94
C SER A 446 13.31 -51.76 32.13
N ASN A 447 13.38 -51.64 30.79
CA ASN A 447 13.73 -52.73 29.88
C ASN A 447 13.92 -52.25 28.43
N ASN A 448 15.07 -52.66 27.88
CA ASN A 448 15.46 -52.66 26.47
C ASN A 448 14.72 -53.75 25.69
N ASN A 449 14.65 -53.62 24.36
CA ASN A 449 14.95 -54.74 23.45
C ASN A 449 15.18 -54.29 21.99
N ASP A 450 16.45 -54.46 21.62
CA ASP A 450 17.16 -54.66 20.36
C ASP A 450 16.48 -55.23 19.08
N ASN A 451 17.09 -54.78 17.98
CA ASN A 451 17.53 -55.48 16.75
C ASN A 451 16.54 -56.04 15.71
N SER A 452 16.70 -55.59 14.45
CA SER A 452 17.41 -56.37 13.42
C SER A 452 17.53 -55.66 12.06
N ASN A 453 18.67 -55.90 11.42
CA ASN A 453 19.15 -55.41 10.12
C ASN A 453 18.42 -56.02 8.92
N ASN A 454 18.48 -55.33 7.77
CA ASN A 454 18.96 -55.94 6.51
C ASN A 454 19.48 -54.89 5.52
N ASN A 455 20.67 -55.18 5.00
CA ASN A 455 21.40 -54.49 3.94
C ASN A 455 20.78 -54.80 2.56
N ASP A 456 20.94 -53.88 1.60
CA ASP A 456 21.44 -54.24 0.27
C ASP A 456 22.15 -53.04 -0.38
N ASN A 457 23.38 -53.31 -0.82
CA ASN A 457 24.28 -52.42 -1.53
C ASN A 457 24.11 -52.58 -3.05
N SER A 458 24.08 -51.48 -3.80
CA SER A 458 24.63 -51.45 -5.16
C SER A 458 25.07 -50.05 -5.54
N ASN A 459 26.38 -49.90 -5.76
CA ASN A 459 27.04 -48.74 -6.37
C ASN A 459 26.62 -48.58 -7.84
N ASN A 460 26.43 -47.34 -8.31
CA ASN A 460 27.09 -46.84 -9.52
C ASN A 460 27.00 -45.31 -9.61
N ASN A 461 28.13 -44.72 -9.96
CA ASN A 461 28.35 -43.30 -10.25
C ASN A 461 27.44 -42.81 -11.37
N ASP A 462 26.92 -41.59 -11.26
CA ASP A 462 27.04 -40.60 -12.35
C ASP A 462 26.70 -39.17 -11.89
N ASN A 463 27.52 -38.24 -12.39
CA ASN A 463 27.46 -36.81 -12.16
C ASN A 463 26.13 -36.19 -12.62
N SER A 464 25.43 -35.48 -11.72
CA SER A 464 24.52 -34.40 -12.14
C SER A 464 24.25 -33.38 -11.04
N ASN A 465 24.66 -32.14 -11.31
CA ASN A 465 24.24 -30.86 -10.72
C ASN A 465 22.98 -30.91 -9.82
N THR A 466 23.17 -30.99 -8.51
CA THR A 466 22.12 -30.64 -7.54
C THR A 466 22.12 -29.14 -7.29
N ARG A 467 21.27 -28.43 -8.04
CA ARG A 467 20.68 -27.16 -7.58
C ARG A 467 20.04 -27.44 -6.22
N ILE A 468 20.52 -26.77 -5.19
CA ILE A 468 19.86 -26.73 -3.88
C ILE A 468 18.54 -25.98 -4.09
N ASN A 469 17.47 -26.73 -4.33
CA ASN A 469 16.10 -26.24 -4.26
C ASN A 469 15.81 -25.95 -2.79
N GLU A 470 16.01 -24.71 -2.37
CA GLU A 470 15.33 -24.20 -1.19
C GLU A 470 13.84 -24.18 -1.48
N ASN A 471 13.15 -25.23 -1.03
CA ASN A 471 11.70 -25.32 -0.98
C ASN A 471 11.14 -24.21 -0.08
N ILE A 472 10.93 -23.02 -0.66
CA ILE A 472 10.06 -22.00 -0.06
C ILE A 472 8.67 -22.60 0.01
N SER A 473 8.23 -22.90 1.23
CA SER A 473 6.96 -23.55 1.54
C SER A 473 5.77 -22.89 0.84
N MET A 474 5.16 -23.60 -0.12
CA MET A 474 3.86 -23.27 -0.75
C MET A 474 2.65 -23.37 0.23
N THR A 475 2.87 -23.36 1.54
CA THR A 475 1.90 -23.83 2.53
C THR A 475 0.80 -22.86 2.92
N ASN A 476 0.84 -21.58 2.49
CA ASN A 476 -0.13 -20.60 3.00
C ASN A 476 -1.42 -20.44 2.17
N TYR A 477 -1.53 -21.02 0.97
CA TYR A 477 -2.79 -21.08 0.21
C TYR A 477 -2.93 -22.43 -0.51
N SER A 478 -2.66 -23.54 0.18
CA SER A 478 -2.81 -24.87 -0.40
C SER A 478 -4.28 -25.25 -0.55
N VAL A 479 -4.67 -25.54 -1.79
CA VAL A 479 -5.92 -26.24 -2.12
C VAL A 479 -5.72 -27.72 -1.78
N THR A 480 -6.43 -28.22 -0.76
CA THR A 480 -6.57 -29.67 -0.59
C THR A 480 -7.45 -30.21 -1.73
N LYS A 481 -6.85 -30.96 -2.66
CA LYS A 481 -7.61 -31.83 -3.56
C LYS A 481 -8.09 -33.02 -2.74
N ASN A 482 -9.25 -32.87 -2.10
CA ASN A 482 -10.05 -34.04 -1.72
C ASN A 482 -11.13 -34.24 -2.76
N ASN A 483 -11.11 -35.43 -3.38
CA ASN A 483 -12.13 -35.94 -4.27
C ASN A 483 -13.47 -36.01 -3.55
N SER A 484 -14.27 -34.95 -3.66
CA SER A 484 -15.73 -34.98 -3.62
C SER A 484 -16.22 -33.55 -3.79
N ASN A 485 -17.10 -33.33 -4.76
CA ASN A 485 -17.79 -32.06 -4.98
C ASN A 485 -18.35 -31.49 -3.66
N LYS A 486 -18.09 -30.19 -3.43
CA LYS A 486 -18.55 -29.28 -2.34
C LYS A 486 -17.57 -29.09 -1.17
N ASN A 487 -16.72 -28.06 -1.26
CA ASN A 487 -16.51 -26.99 -0.26
C ASN A 487 -15.28 -26.13 -0.61
N PHE A 488 -15.47 -25.11 -1.44
CA PHE A 488 -14.45 -24.12 -1.85
C PHE A 488 -14.65 -22.76 -1.13
N ASP A 489 -15.02 -22.77 0.15
CA ASP A 489 -15.42 -21.53 0.86
C ASP A 489 -14.85 -21.41 2.28
N LEU A 490 -13.55 -21.63 2.48
CA LEU A 490 -12.86 -20.92 3.57
C LEU A 490 -12.44 -19.53 3.06
N ILE A 491 -13.45 -18.70 2.76
CA ILE A 491 -13.24 -17.27 2.59
C ILE A 491 -12.87 -16.75 3.99
N TYR A 492 -11.58 -16.49 4.20
CA TYR A 492 -11.16 -15.62 5.30
C TYR A 492 -11.97 -14.33 5.17
N LYS A 493 -12.85 -14.07 6.14
CA LYS A 493 -13.60 -12.82 6.22
C LYS A 493 -12.85 -11.95 7.22
N ASN A 494 -11.89 -11.22 6.70
CA ASN A 494 -11.13 -10.25 7.47
C ASN A 494 -12.03 -9.04 7.76
N PRO A 495 -12.20 -8.66 9.04
CA PRO A 495 -13.02 -7.52 9.40
C PRO A 495 -12.38 -6.18 8.98
N PHE A 496 -11.07 -6.14 8.70
CA PHE A 496 -10.39 -4.93 8.26
C PHE A 496 -10.97 -4.42 6.93
N ALA A 497 -11.37 -3.14 6.93
CA ALA A 497 -12.04 -2.50 5.83
C ALA A 497 -11.63 -1.03 5.71
N VAL A 498 -11.91 -0.45 4.54
CA VAL A 498 -11.92 0.99 4.36
C VAL A 498 -13.37 1.45 4.27
N CYS A 499 -13.74 2.34 5.16
CA CYS A 499 -15.00 3.06 5.12
C CYS A 499 -14.81 4.28 4.21
N GLU A 500 -15.36 4.27 3.00
CA GLU A 500 -15.27 5.40 2.08
C GLU A 500 -15.94 6.64 2.65
N TYR A 501 -15.50 7.84 2.26
CA TYR A 501 -15.99 9.08 2.88
C TYR A 501 -17.50 9.31 2.64
N THR A 502 -18.05 8.76 1.55
CA THR A 502 -19.49 8.76 1.27
C THR A 502 -20.27 7.72 2.08
N GLU A 503 -19.57 6.78 2.72
CA GLU A 503 -20.11 5.74 3.59
C GLU A 503 -19.90 6.07 5.09
N ILE A 504 -19.20 7.16 5.43
CA ILE A 504 -18.97 7.58 6.81
C ILE A 504 -20.29 8.04 7.44
N ASP A 505 -20.61 7.47 8.60
CA ASP A 505 -21.85 7.72 9.32
C ASP A 505 -21.65 8.56 10.58
N LYS A 506 -22.74 8.80 11.33
CA LYS A 506 -22.70 9.56 12.59
C LYS A 506 -21.87 8.88 13.67
N GLN A 507 -21.82 7.54 13.72
CA GLN A 507 -21.05 6.82 14.74
C GLN A 507 -19.55 7.11 14.60
N ILE A 508 -19.04 7.02 13.36
CA ILE A 508 -17.65 7.35 13.04
C ILE A 508 -17.38 8.84 13.29
N LEU A 509 -18.27 9.73 12.84
CA LEU A 509 -18.08 11.18 12.99
C LEU A 509 -18.04 11.61 14.46
N ASN A 510 -18.89 11.04 15.30
CA ASN A 510 -18.93 11.33 16.74
C ASN A 510 -17.71 10.78 17.50
N ASN A 511 -17.01 9.79 16.94
CA ASN A 511 -15.83 9.16 17.53
C ASN A 511 -14.57 9.42 16.69
N PHE A 512 -14.45 10.60 16.10
CA PHE A 512 -13.40 10.94 15.14
C PHE A 512 -11.98 10.57 15.60
N ASP A 513 -11.66 10.78 16.89
CA ASP A 513 -10.32 10.55 17.42
C ASP A 513 -9.91 9.07 17.39
N LEU A 514 -10.87 8.14 17.34
CA LEU A 514 -10.66 6.70 17.18
C LEU A 514 -10.61 6.28 15.69
N PHE A 515 -11.12 7.13 14.79
CA PHE A 515 -11.32 6.85 13.37
C PHE A 515 -10.60 7.89 12.49
N ASN A 516 -9.39 8.26 12.88
CA ASN A 516 -8.60 9.31 12.25
C ASN A 516 -7.51 8.80 11.30
N TYR A 517 -7.44 7.50 10.99
CA TYR A 517 -6.47 6.99 10.02
C TYR A 517 -7.06 6.91 8.62
N ALA A 518 -6.58 7.78 7.74
CA ALA A 518 -7.09 7.90 6.38
C ALA A 518 -6.28 7.08 5.37
N ASN A 519 -7.01 6.47 4.42
CA ASN A 519 -6.44 5.77 3.29
C ASN A 519 -5.88 6.75 2.25
N ILE A 520 -4.62 6.56 1.85
CA ILE A 520 -3.96 7.35 0.81
C ILE A 520 -3.81 6.61 -0.53
N CYS A 521 -4.44 5.44 -0.69
CA CYS A 521 -4.38 4.61 -1.89
C CYS A 521 -2.95 4.18 -2.28
N HIS A 522 -2.14 3.86 -1.27
CA HIS A 522 -0.79 3.34 -1.42
C HIS A 522 -0.72 1.99 -0.69
N HIS A 523 -0.60 0.93 -1.47
CA HIS A 523 -0.74 -0.44 -0.99
C HIS A 523 0.43 -1.30 -1.47
N MET A 524 0.92 -2.20 -0.63
CA MET A 524 1.86 -3.26 -1.00
C MET A 524 1.16 -4.60 -0.83
N PHE A 525 1.18 -5.42 -1.87
CA PHE A 525 0.57 -6.74 -1.91
C PHE A 525 1.65 -7.82 -1.99
N SER A 526 1.44 -8.93 -1.28
CA SER A 526 2.19 -10.14 -1.52
C SER A 526 1.75 -10.77 -2.85
N PHE A 527 2.71 -11.34 -3.60
CA PHE A 527 2.41 -12.08 -4.83
C PHE A 527 1.42 -13.21 -4.57
N ASN A 528 1.60 -13.96 -3.47
CA ASN A 528 0.75 -15.10 -3.12
C ASN A 528 -0.72 -14.69 -2.98
N PHE A 529 -0.99 -13.58 -2.28
CA PHE A 529 -2.34 -13.08 -2.12
C PHE A 529 -2.91 -12.59 -3.45
N LEU A 530 -2.13 -11.83 -4.22
CA LEU A 530 -2.58 -11.36 -5.54
C LEU A 530 -2.92 -12.55 -6.47
N GLN A 531 -2.06 -13.56 -6.54
CA GLN A 531 -2.30 -14.79 -7.28
C GLN A 531 -3.57 -15.51 -6.82
N TYR A 532 -3.82 -15.58 -5.50
CA TYR A 532 -5.04 -16.15 -4.93
C TYR A 532 -6.29 -15.41 -5.40
N ILE A 533 -6.27 -14.07 -5.42
CA ILE A 533 -7.40 -13.25 -5.92
C ILE A 533 -7.71 -13.56 -7.38
N ILE A 534 -6.69 -13.65 -8.22
CA ILE A 534 -6.83 -13.87 -9.67
C ILE A 534 -7.27 -15.30 -9.96
N LYS A 535 -6.56 -16.31 -9.43
CA LYS A 535 -6.84 -17.73 -9.67
C LYS A 535 -8.26 -18.13 -9.28
N ASN A 536 -8.80 -17.55 -8.21
CA ASN A 536 -10.15 -17.84 -7.72
C ASN A 536 -11.20 -16.84 -8.22
N LYS A 537 -10.83 -15.94 -9.14
CA LYS A 537 -11.69 -14.88 -9.70
C LYS A 537 -12.46 -14.10 -8.64
N ILE A 538 -11.82 -13.81 -7.50
CA ILE A 538 -12.46 -13.15 -6.34
C ILE A 538 -12.91 -11.73 -6.73
N TYR A 539 -12.27 -11.11 -7.71
CA TYR A 539 -12.68 -9.84 -8.30
C TYR A 539 -14.13 -9.86 -8.82
N ASN A 540 -14.72 -11.01 -9.16
CA ASN A 540 -16.14 -11.10 -9.52
C ASN A 540 -17.08 -10.88 -8.33
N LYS A 541 -16.61 -11.18 -7.11
CA LYS A 541 -17.37 -11.06 -5.84
C LYS A 541 -17.26 -9.66 -5.21
N ILE A 542 -16.44 -8.76 -5.74
CA ILE A 542 -16.29 -7.41 -5.16
C ILE A 542 -17.55 -6.56 -5.40
N LYS A 543 -17.81 -5.65 -4.45
CA LYS A 543 -18.97 -4.75 -4.48
C LYS A 543 -18.80 -3.75 -5.63
N ILE A 544 -19.90 -3.48 -6.33
CA ILE A 544 -19.99 -2.36 -7.26
C ILE A 544 -20.56 -1.15 -6.51
N HIS A 545 -19.96 0.02 -6.69
CA HIS A 545 -20.38 1.27 -6.06
C HIS A 545 -21.03 2.18 -7.08
N ARG A 546 -22.11 2.88 -6.68
CA ARG A 546 -22.87 3.77 -7.55
C ARG A 546 -22.41 5.20 -7.34
N ILE A 547 -21.96 5.83 -8.41
CA ILE A 547 -21.40 7.18 -8.41
C ILE A 547 -22.28 8.07 -9.29
N PRO A 548 -23.07 9.00 -8.71
CA PRO A 548 -23.79 9.99 -9.48
C PRO A 548 -22.81 10.87 -10.27
N LYS A 549 -23.02 10.99 -11.58
CA LYS A 549 -22.24 11.89 -12.44
C LYS A 549 -23.13 12.50 -13.51
N LYS A 550 -22.88 13.76 -13.83
CA LYS A 550 -23.49 14.43 -14.98
C LYS A 550 -22.82 13.96 -16.27
N LYS A 551 -23.57 13.33 -17.18
CA LYS A 551 -23.06 12.80 -18.46
C LYS A 551 -24.08 13.00 -19.57
N GLN A 552 -23.57 13.13 -20.78
CA GLN A 552 -24.37 13.14 -21.99
C GLN A 552 -24.65 11.71 -22.45
N TYR A 553 -25.89 11.41 -22.82
CA TYR A 553 -26.31 10.11 -23.35
C TYR A 553 -27.44 10.26 -24.38
N TYR A 554 -27.67 9.21 -25.15
CA TYR A 554 -28.71 9.14 -26.17
C TYR A 554 -30.04 8.71 -25.53
N ASN A 555 -31.03 9.61 -25.56
CA ASN A 555 -32.32 9.38 -24.92
C ASN A 555 -33.26 8.56 -25.81
N ILE A 556 -33.52 7.30 -25.44
CA ILE A 556 -34.44 6.41 -26.16
C ILE A 556 -35.89 6.47 -25.66
N ILE A 557 -36.18 7.18 -24.57
CA ILE A 557 -37.56 7.30 -24.03
C ILE A 557 -38.39 8.27 -24.89
N GLN A 558 -37.76 9.24 -25.54
CA GLN A 558 -38.42 10.22 -26.40
C GLN A 558 -38.52 9.80 -27.88
N TYR A 559 -38.20 8.53 -28.17
CA TYR A 559 -38.14 7.99 -29.54
C TYR A 559 -39.46 8.12 -30.32
N ASP A 560 -40.62 7.95 -29.66
CA ASP A 560 -41.94 8.09 -30.28
C ASP A 560 -42.22 9.49 -30.88
N LYS A 561 -41.41 10.50 -30.56
CA LYS A 561 -41.59 11.89 -31.03
C LYS A 561 -40.66 12.30 -32.17
N LYS A 562 -39.88 11.40 -32.79
CA LYS A 562 -38.89 11.71 -33.86
C LYS A 562 -37.86 12.81 -33.50
N ILE A 563 -37.61 13.05 -32.22
CA ILE A 563 -36.59 13.98 -31.73
C ILE A 563 -35.60 13.17 -30.90
N ASN A 564 -34.68 12.48 -31.59
CA ASN A 564 -33.57 11.78 -30.95
C ASN A 564 -32.51 12.81 -30.58
N THR A 565 -32.41 13.15 -29.29
CA THR A 565 -31.47 14.16 -28.81
C THR A 565 -30.53 13.58 -27.78
N LEU A 566 -29.25 13.95 -27.91
CA LEU A 566 -28.29 13.75 -26.84
C LEU A 566 -28.69 14.65 -25.68
N VAL A 567 -28.99 14.06 -24.53
CA VAL A 567 -29.38 14.77 -23.31
C VAL A 567 -28.27 14.69 -22.27
N THR A 568 -28.17 15.72 -21.43
CA THR A 568 -27.21 15.76 -20.32
C THR A 568 -27.98 15.75 -19.01
N SER A 569 -27.84 14.69 -18.22
CA SER A 569 -28.44 14.59 -16.88
C SER A 569 -27.50 13.89 -15.90
N ASP A 570 -27.89 13.88 -14.63
CA ASP A 570 -27.25 13.01 -13.65
C ASP A 570 -27.64 11.55 -13.91
N ILE A 571 -26.64 10.68 -13.91
CA ILE A 571 -26.76 9.24 -14.16
C ILE A 571 -25.93 8.48 -13.11
N TYR A 572 -26.21 7.19 -12.95
CA TYR A 572 -25.34 6.31 -12.18
C TYR A 572 -24.22 5.75 -13.06
N CYS A 573 -22.99 6.12 -12.70
CA CYS A 573 -21.78 5.41 -13.10
C CYS A 573 -21.43 4.37 -12.03
N TYR A 574 -20.73 3.32 -12.40
CA TYR A 574 -20.45 2.21 -11.50
C TYR A 574 -18.95 1.98 -11.39
N GLU A 575 -18.44 1.89 -10.15
CA GLU A 575 -17.00 1.76 -9.89
C GLU A 575 -16.72 0.64 -8.90
N TYR A 576 -15.58 -0.03 -9.09
CA TYR A 576 -14.99 -0.95 -8.14
C TYR A 576 -13.88 -0.24 -7.38
N PHE A 577 -13.75 -0.56 -6.09
CA PHE A 577 -12.67 -0.02 -5.26
C PHE A 577 -11.64 -1.09 -4.90
N ILE A 578 -10.36 -0.73 -5.00
CA ILE A 578 -9.23 -1.65 -4.78
C ILE A 578 -9.24 -2.27 -3.38
N PHE A 579 -9.61 -1.50 -2.36
CA PHE A 579 -9.62 -1.94 -0.96
C PHE A 579 -10.80 -2.86 -0.60
N ASP A 580 -11.80 -3.03 -1.48
CA ASP A 580 -12.89 -4.01 -1.25
C ASP A 580 -12.39 -5.46 -1.24
N ILE A 581 -11.14 -5.68 -1.67
CA ILE A 581 -10.48 -6.98 -1.63
C ILE A 581 -9.88 -7.31 -0.24
N PHE A 582 -9.69 -6.32 0.64
CA PHE A 582 -8.96 -6.49 1.90
C PHE A 582 -9.61 -7.53 2.81
N LYS A 583 -10.95 -7.60 2.78
CA LYS A 583 -11.71 -8.60 3.51
C LYS A 583 -11.37 -10.06 3.14
N TYR A 584 -10.67 -10.32 2.04
CA TYR A 584 -10.25 -11.66 1.60
C TYR A 584 -8.79 -11.99 1.97
N ALA A 585 -8.03 -11.03 2.50
CA ALA A 585 -6.66 -11.23 2.96
C ALA A 585 -6.63 -11.84 4.37
N LYS A 586 -5.64 -12.70 4.66
CA LYS A 586 -5.44 -13.29 5.99
C LYS A 586 -4.84 -12.28 6.96
N LYS A 587 -3.86 -11.50 6.49
CA LYS A 587 -3.15 -10.51 7.31
C LYS A 587 -2.99 -9.19 6.56
N VAL A 588 -3.67 -8.17 7.04
CA VAL A 588 -3.58 -6.78 6.58
C VAL A 588 -3.03 -5.96 7.73
N LEU A 589 -1.97 -5.21 7.48
CA LEU A 589 -1.43 -4.24 8.42
C LEU A 589 -1.36 -2.87 7.77
N SER A 590 -1.25 -1.85 8.60
CA SER A 590 -1.13 -0.47 8.17
C SER A 590 0.06 0.21 8.84
N TYR A 591 0.66 1.14 8.13
CA TYR A 591 1.82 1.91 8.56
C TYR A 591 1.53 3.40 8.36
N GLU A 592 1.57 4.16 9.47
CA GLU A 592 1.40 5.61 9.44
C GLU A 592 2.60 6.28 8.75
N VAL A 593 2.33 7.32 7.96
CA VAL A 593 3.35 8.20 7.38
C VAL A 593 3.04 9.66 7.65
N SER A 594 4.10 10.49 7.64
CA SER A 594 3.95 11.93 7.63
C SER A 594 3.31 12.40 6.31
N SER A 595 2.22 13.16 6.42
CA SER A 595 1.55 13.72 5.24
C SER A 595 2.45 14.67 4.46
N GLU A 596 3.29 15.45 5.15
CA GLU A 596 4.19 16.43 4.53
C GLU A 596 5.31 15.78 3.71
N GLN A 597 5.67 14.54 4.05
CA GLN A 597 6.72 13.81 3.34
C GLN A 597 6.17 12.91 2.24
N GLU A 598 4.94 12.42 2.37
CA GLU A 598 4.44 11.33 1.53
C GLU A 598 3.04 11.50 0.95
N PHE A 599 2.29 12.56 1.30
CA PHE A 599 0.91 12.71 0.83
C PHE A 599 0.49 14.15 0.52
N HIS A 600 0.50 14.47 -0.78
CA HIS A 600 -0.07 15.70 -1.32
C HIS A 600 -0.72 15.47 -2.70
N PRO A 601 -1.94 14.90 -2.75
CA PRO A 601 -2.59 14.55 -4.01
C PRO A 601 -3.10 15.78 -4.77
N ILE A 602 -2.93 15.77 -6.10
CA ILE A 602 -3.49 16.81 -6.98
C ILE A 602 -4.95 16.45 -7.27
N LYS A 603 -5.91 17.33 -7.01
CA LYS A 603 -7.34 17.03 -7.27
C LYS A 603 -8.15 18.14 -7.95
N HIS A 604 -7.69 19.40 -7.92
CA HIS A 604 -8.46 20.54 -8.44
C HIS A 604 -7.60 21.50 -9.28
N ASN A 605 -8.23 22.21 -10.21
CA ASN A 605 -7.59 23.29 -10.97
C ASN A 605 -7.59 24.61 -10.17
N PHE A 606 -6.66 25.53 -10.47
CA PHE A 606 -6.61 26.88 -9.90
C PHE A 606 -7.81 27.75 -10.36
N ALA A 607 -8.29 27.52 -11.59
CA ALA A 607 -9.29 28.37 -12.25
C ALA A 607 -10.73 28.30 -11.69
N GLU A 608 -11.08 27.27 -10.91
CA GLU A 608 -12.42 27.19 -10.28
C GLU A 608 -12.59 28.13 -9.07
N HIS A 609 -11.54 28.86 -8.66
CA HIS A 609 -11.56 29.75 -7.49
C HIS A 609 -11.15 31.19 -7.76
N VAL A 610 -11.51 31.74 -8.93
CA VAL A 610 -11.77 33.18 -9.01
C VAL A 610 -13.17 33.43 -8.46
N CYS A 611 -13.31 33.39 -7.12
CA CYS A 611 -14.52 33.88 -6.47
C CYS A 611 -14.60 35.39 -6.67
N ASN A 612 -15.49 35.81 -7.58
CA ASN A 612 -16.05 37.16 -7.57
C ASN A 612 -17.05 37.27 -6.40
N SER A 613 -16.57 37.32 -5.16
CA SER A 613 -17.34 37.85 -4.04
C SER A 613 -16.45 38.05 -2.81
N TYR A 614 -16.57 39.23 -2.20
CA TYR A 614 -15.94 39.64 -0.94
C TYR A 614 -16.48 38.90 0.30
N ILE A 615 -17.00 37.67 0.16
CA ILE A 615 -17.53 36.88 1.27
C ILE A 615 -17.05 35.43 1.09
N CYS A 616 -15.86 35.14 1.60
CA CYS A 616 -15.35 33.79 1.75
C CYS A 616 -15.41 33.38 3.23
N ASN A 617 -16.51 32.72 3.61
CA ASN A 617 -16.62 32.04 4.90
C ASN A 617 -15.67 30.82 4.94
N ALA A 618 -15.20 30.48 6.15
CA ALA A 618 -14.12 29.53 6.44
C ALA A 618 -14.32 28.06 5.95
N GLU A 619 -15.46 27.72 5.35
CA GLU A 619 -15.77 26.37 4.84
C GLU A 619 -15.18 26.06 3.45
N HIS A 620 -14.55 27.02 2.77
CA HIS A 620 -13.93 26.85 1.44
C HIS A 620 -12.39 26.74 1.45
N THR A 621 -11.79 26.45 2.60
CA THR A 621 -10.33 26.31 2.74
C THR A 621 -9.78 25.00 2.13
N HIS A 622 -10.60 23.96 1.98
CA HIS A 622 -10.16 22.65 1.49
C HIS A 622 -9.83 22.59 -0.02
N THR A 623 -10.40 23.47 -0.84
CA THR A 623 -10.18 23.46 -2.29
C THR A 623 -8.92 24.21 -2.72
N LYS A 624 -8.37 25.10 -1.89
CA LYS A 624 -7.09 25.77 -2.16
C LYS A 624 -5.88 24.83 -2.02
N VAL A 625 -5.94 23.79 -1.17
CA VAL A 625 -4.77 22.96 -0.77
C VAL A 625 -4.25 22.02 -1.88
N ASN A 626 -5.11 21.53 -2.78
CA ASN A 626 -4.77 20.50 -3.78
C ASN A 626 -4.63 21.05 -5.22
N THR A 627 -4.18 22.30 -5.33
CA THR A 627 -3.84 22.96 -6.61
C THR A 627 -2.42 22.59 -7.04
N LEU A 628 -2.13 22.70 -8.34
CA LEU A 628 -0.79 22.41 -8.88
C LEU A 628 0.30 23.22 -8.16
N LEU A 629 0.08 24.53 -7.96
CA LEU A 629 1.05 25.41 -7.27
C LEU A 629 1.36 24.93 -5.85
N ASN A 630 0.35 24.56 -5.07
CA ASN A 630 0.57 24.08 -3.72
C ASN A 630 1.32 22.75 -3.71
N VAL A 631 1.03 21.87 -4.66
CA VAL A 631 1.76 20.61 -4.79
C VAL A 631 3.23 20.86 -5.12
N GLN A 632 3.51 21.79 -6.03
CA GLN A 632 4.87 22.22 -6.37
C GLN A 632 5.60 22.85 -5.17
N LYS A 633 4.93 23.70 -4.39
CA LYS A 633 5.48 24.28 -3.16
C LYS A 633 5.78 23.19 -2.11
N ASN A 634 4.95 22.15 -1.99
CA ASN A 634 5.21 21.05 -1.06
C ASN A 634 6.41 20.18 -1.48
N ILE A 635 6.55 19.86 -2.76
CA ILE A 635 7.78 19.21 -3.28
C ILE A 635 9.00 20.06 -2.97
N SER A 636 8.91 21.38 -3.20
CA SER A 636 9.99 22.32 -2.91
C SER A 636 10.38 22.30 -1.44
N ASN A 637 9.41 22.37 -0.54
CA ASN A 637 9.65 22.31 0.91
C ASN A 637 10.27 20.98 1.34
N LEU A 638 9.82 19.86 0.77
CA LEU A 638 10.41 18.55 1.02
C LEU A 638 11.89 18.53 0.61
N HIS A 639 12.22 19.00 -0.59
CA HIS A 639 13.61 19.07 -1.07
C HIS A 639 14.48 20.04 -0.25
N LYS A 640 13.96 21.23 0.11
CA LYS A 640 14.62 22.16 1.05
C LYS A 640 14.97 21.44 2.36
N SER A 641 14.03 20.66 2.90
CA SER A 641 14.25 19.91 4.15
C SER A 641 15.39 18.89 4.05
N TRP A 642 15.57 18.25 2.89
CA TRP A 642 16.65 17.30 2.66
C TRP A 642 18.02 17.98 2.65
N LEU A 643 18.13 19.15 2.01
CA LEU A 643 19.37 19.93 1.98
C LEU A 643 19.69 20.51 3.35
N ILE A 644 18.69 21.01 4.09
CA ILE A 644 18.88 21.51 5.46
C ILE A 644 19.41 20.40 6.37
N LYS A 645 18.89 19.17 6.27
CA LYS A 645 19.43 17.99 6.98
C LYS A 645 20.87 17.64 6.59
N LYS A 646 21.36 18.15 5.45
CA LYS A 646 22.75 18.03 4.97
C LYS A 646 23.54 19.34 5.16
N ASN A 647 23.11 20.18 6.10
CA ASN A 647 23.75 21.43 6.52
C ASN A 647 23.85 22.50 5.41
N PHE A 648 22.91 22.51 4.46
CA PHE A 648 22.78 23.62 3.51
C PHE A 648 22.07 24.81 4.14
N TYR A 649 22.54 26.00 3.81
CA TYR A 649 21.88 27.27 4.13
C TYR A 649 21.17 27.78 2.88
N ILE A 650 19.86 27.96 2.99
CA ILE A 650 19.00 28.32 1.86
C ILE A 650 18.56 29.77 2.02
N THR A 651 18.90 30.61 1.04
CA THR A 651 18.37 31.98 0.94
C THR A 651 17.16 31.98 0.01
N ASN A 652 16.00 32.35 0.54
CA ASN A 652 14.75 32.44 -0.22
C ASN A 652 14.81 33.54 -1.28
N ASN A 653 14.02 33.36 -2.34
CA ASN A 653 13.79 34.41 -3.32
C ASN A 653 12.67 35.35 -2.82
N THR A 654 12.78 36.65 -3.11
CA THR A 654 11.72 37.61 -2.80
C THR A 654 10.51 37.45 -3.72
N ASP A 655 10.71 36.88 -4.91
CA ASP A 655 9.63 36.49 -5.82
C ASP A 655 9.16 35.06 -5.50
N ASP A 656 7.92 34.98 -5.00
CA ASP A 656 7.21 33.74 -4.70
C ASP A 656 7.16 32.74 -5.86
N MET A 657 7.20 33.22 -7.11
CA MET A 657 7.19 32.39 -8.32
C MET A 657 8.56 31.77 -8.62
N LEU A 658 9.62 32.27 -7.98
CA LEU A 658 11.01 31.81 -8.13
C LEU A 658 11.53 31.13 -6.86
N ASP A 659 10.72 31.01 -5.80
CA ASP A 659 11.11 30.43 -4.51
C ASP A 659 11.07 28.88 -4.47
N PHE A 660 11.57 28.22 -5.52
CA PHE A 660 11.52 26.77 -5.68
C PHE A 660 12.87 26.09 -5.52
N CYS A 661 12.87 24.94 -4.84
CA CYS A 661 14.00 24.03 -4.71
C CYS A 661 13.63 22.66 -5.29
N GLU A 662 14.37 22.16 -6.28
CA GLU A 662 14.09 20.87 -6.89
C GLU A 662 15.29 19.95 -6.90
N ILE A 663 15.14 18.78 -6.28
CA ILE A 663 16.11 17.71 -6.34
C ILE A 663 15.56 16.64 -7.28
N SER A 664 16.35 16.27 -8.28
CA SER A 664 16.02 15.20 -9.21
C SER A 664 15.90 13.85 -8.48
N PRO A 665 14.91 13.00 -8.79
CA PRO A 665 14.88 11.65 -8.22
C PRO A 665 16.09 10.77 -8.55
N LEU A 666 16.79 11.07 -9.65
CA LEU A 666 18.07 10.43 -10.00
C LEU A 666 19.21 10.80 -9.03
N VAL A 667 19.04 11.86 -8.26
CA VAL A 667 20.00 12.37 -7.28
C VAL A 667 19.71 11.84 -5.88
N SER A 668 18.44 11.89 -5.49
CA SER A 668 18.00 11.52 -4.16
C SER A 668 16.58 10.99 -4.21
N TYR A 669 16.36 9.85 -3.58
CA TYR A 669 15.05 9.20 -3.52
C TYR A 669 14.18 9.76 -2.39
N ASP A 670 14.74 9.90 -1.19
CA ASP A 670 14.05 10.27 0.04
C ASP A 670 14.88 11.20 0.94
N GLY A 671 15.86 11.89 0.36
CA GLY A 671 16.93 12.57 1.10
C GLY A 671 18.21 11.73 1.27
N THR A 672 18.18 10.45 0.86
CA THR A 672 19.40 9.66 0.69
C THR A 672 20.11 10.08 -0.59
N PHE A 673 21.30 10.67 -0.47
CA PHE A 673 22.10 11.10 -1.62
C PHE A 673 23.12 10.04 -2.00
N PHE A 674 23.25 9.81 -3.30
CA PHE A 674 24.19 8.83 -3.86
C PHE A 674 25.56 9.42 -4.19
N PHE A 675 25.75 10.72 -4.08
CA PHE A 675 26.99 11.40 -4.48
C PHE A 675 27.40 12.44 -3.44
N ILE A 676 28.66 12.86 -3.55
CA ILE A 676 29.23 13.91 -2.72
C ILE A 676 28.50 15.21 -3.04
N LEU A 677 27.73 15.72 -2.09
CA LEU A 677 27.06 17.00 -2.25
C LEU A 677 28.09 18.15 -2.35
N PRO A 678 27.78 19.26 -3.02
CA PRO A 678 28.76 20.32 -3.26
C PRO A 678 29.31 20.88 -1.94
N GLU A 679 30.58 21.28 -1.94
CA GLU A 679 31.22 21.92 -0.78
C GLU A 679 30.54 23.25 -0.43
N GLN A 680 30.11 24.00 -1.44
CA GLN A 680 29.32 25.22 -1.23
C GLN A 680 27.92 24.86 -0.74
N LYS A 681 27.70 25.06 0.57
CA LYS A 681 26.42 24.81 1.26
C LYS A 681 25.46 25.99 1.24
N ASN A 682 25.92 27.18 0.84
CA ASN A 682 25.09 28.39 0.72
C ASN A 682 24.46 28.44 -0.66
N ILE A 683 23.14 28.27 -0.75
CA ILE A 683 22.38 28.28 -2.01
C ILE A 683 21.30 29.36 -1.99
N LYS A 684 21.01 29.93 -3.17
CA LYS A 684 19.92 30.89 -3.40
C LYS A 684 18.86 30.25 -4.26
N LEU A 685 17.58 30.55 -3.98
CA LEU A 685 16.46 30.07 -4.78
C LEU A 685 16.21 30.98 -6.00
N PRO A 686 15.80 30.44 -7.17
CA PRO A 686 15.47 29.04 -7.42
C PRO A 686 16.73 28.16 -7.47
N TYR A 687 16.62 26.94 -6.96
CA TYR A 687 17.73 25.98 -6.93
C TYR A 687 17.30 24.64 -7.48
N THR A 688 18.14 24.05 -8.33
CA THR A 688 17.96 22.68 -8.81
C THR A 688 19.21 21.86 -8.53
N LEU A 689 19.02 20.59 -8.19
CA LEU A 689 20.10 19.60 -8.13
C LEU A 689 19.74 18.42 -9.04
N ASN A 690 20.51 18.26 -10.11
CA ASN A 690 20.30 17.25 -11.14
C ASN A 690 21.52 16.34 -11.28
N ILE A 691 21.33 15.18 -11.92
CA ILE A 691 22.40 14.23 -12.12
C ILE A 691 23.48 14.76 -13.06
N THR A 692 23.13 15.69 -13.96
CA THR A 692 24.10 16.36 -14.86
C THR A 692 25.07 17.28 -14.13
N ASP A 693 24.81 17.59 -12.86
CA ASP A 693 25.70 18.37 -12.01
C ASP A 693 26.86 17.51 -11.45
N TYR A 694 26.89 16.20 -11.78
CA TYR A 694 27.86 15.17 -11.40
C TYR A 694 28.26 14.33 -12.61
#